data_AF-A0A9D1PSI3-F1
#
_entry.id   AF-A0A9D1PSI3-F1
#
_cell.length_a   1.000
_cell.length_b   1.000
_cell.length_c   1.000
_cell.angle_alpha   90.00
_cell.angle_beta   90.00
_cell.angle_gamma   90.00
#
_symmetry.space_group_name_H-M   'P 1'
#
loop_
_entity.id
_entity.type
_entity.pdbx_description
1 polymer ?
#
loop_
_entity_poly.entity_id
_entity_poly.type
_entity_poly.pdbx_seq_one_letter_code
_entity_poly.pdbx_strand_id
1 'polypeptide(L)'
;MAHAEELYKKNFLEYASYVIRERAIPEITDGLKPVQRRILHTLLEKDEGKFMKVAGVVGATMAYHPHGDASITEALVNLVNANLFVEGQGNYGNFLTGDGAAAGRYIECRLFPLARKVLYSPEITEYVDSYDGRAKEPVVFPAKIPVVLIQGTQGIAVGMATTILPHNIIEVLEAQKKAIRGEEFELFPDFPGGGIMDVSEYNDGTGRVTIRAKMNAEDPKELVIEELPYGITSERLIESIQSANKNGQLKIDRIEDLTAEKAQIVIHWQRNTYSKDMVDVLYATTDCQIRISVNPLVIKDNLPHIVPISEQVRFHARHIQEVLKAELEVELGKQEAKLRARTLERIFVEERIYKEIENKKTAEDVNGAIIKGFENFLDEVGGGELDSDDIERLLKIPIRRISLFDIEKNRKEIEEINAEIADIKNKLSHLKRYAVSYIDELIKMIGKDERVRKTEISSFESLSARQVAVRNMDIRYDKETGYIGTNIKTGESLLKVSPFDRIFYMKNNGEYRVTVVSDKEYIGTDGIFYINYAEKDIISKEIFTIIYTEKSRLDQKRICYIKRFMIPSFTTGKLYSTIKSDGAKVKKISLYPSAVIFLQYKSGKGYKQLEETMRFADFRVQKSSGGQGVRLTAKEIEKIAIRQTKDMRPSGDGTPDLFESSDD
;
A
#
# COMPACT_ATOMS: atom_id res chain seq x y z
N MET A 1 -16.00 -13.70 39.16
CA MET A 1 -16.00 -12.89 37.92
C MET A 1 -14.83 -11.92 37.88
N ALA A 2 -14.62 -11.05 38.89
CA ALA A 2 -13.48 -10.13 38.94
C ALA A 2 -12.09 -10.79 38.76
N HIS A 3 -11.85 -11.95 39.40
CA HIS A 3 -10.57 -12.67 39.24
C HIS A 3 -10.35 -13.22 37.82
N ALA A 4 -11.42 -13.66 37.14
CA ALA A 4 -11.33 -14.13 35.75
C ALA A 4 -11.08 -12.97 34.78
N GLU A 5 -11.66 -11.81 35.04
CA GLU A 5 -11.44 -10.59 34.26
C GLU A 5 -10.01 -10.06 34.42
N GLU A 6 -9.47 -10.10 35.65
CA GLU A 6 -8.08 -9.75 35.94
C GLU A 6 -7.09 -10.69 35.27
N LEU A 7 -7.33 -12.01 35.37
CA LEU A 7 -6.54 -13.03 34.67
C LEU A 7 -6.59 -12.86 33.16
N TYR A 8 -7.77 -12.62 32.59
CA TYR A 8 -7.93 -12.38 31.16
C TYR A 8 -7.15 -11.14 30.72
N LYS A 9 -7.30 -10.02 31.44
CA LYS A 9 -6.59 -8.77 31.12
C LYS A 9 -5.07 -8.95 31.19
N LYS A 10 -4.56 -9.62 32.23
CA LYS A 10 -3.12 -9.87 32.40
C LYS A 10 -2.59 -10.76 31.27
N ASN A 11 -3.21 -11.92 31.05
CA ASN A 11 -2.75 -12.87 30.03
C ASN A 11 -2.86 -12.28 28.62
N PHE A 12 -3.92 -11.52 28.34
CA PHE A 12 -4.10 -10.83 27.07
C PHE A 12 -3.04 -9.73 26.85
N LEU A 13 -2.70 -8.96 27.88
CA LEU A 13 -1.64 -7.94 27.80
C LEU A 13 -0.26 -8.57 27.57
N GLU A 14 0.07 -9.65 28.27
CA GLU A 14 1.32 -10.38 28.07
C GLU A 14 1.42 -10.95 26.65
N TYR A 15 0.35 -11.60 26.17
CA TYR A 15 0.28 -12.12 24.80
C TYR A 15 0.37 -11.01 23.76
N ALA A 16 -0.37 -9.91 23.93
CA ALA A 16 -0.36 -8.79 23.00
C ALA A 16 1.03 -8.15 22.94
N SER A 17 1.66 -7.90 24.09
CA SER A 17 3.02 -7.36 24.17
C SER A 17 4.03 -8.27 23.45
N TYR A 18 3.94 -9.59 23.68
CA TYR A 18 4.80 -10.56 23.00
C TYR A 18 4.58 -10.54 21.48
N VAL A 19 3.35 -10.56 20.98
CA VAL A 19 3.07 -10.57 19.53
C VAL A 19 3.54 -9.28 18.85
N ILE A 20 3.37 -8.14 19.52
CA ILE A 20 3.80 -6.83 19.01
C ILE A 20 5.32 -6.78 18.87
N ARG A 21 6.06 -7.15 19.92
CA ARG A 21 7.52 -7.02 19.98
C ARG A 21 8.28 -8.17 19.32
N GLU A 22 7.85 -9.40 19.54
CA GLU A 22 8.63 -10.61 19.23
C GLU A 22 8.25 -11.26 17.88
N ARG A 23 7.32 -10.66 17.11
CA ARG A 23 6.80 -11.32 15.90
C ARG A 23 6.55 -10.39 14.72
N ALA A 24 5.72 -9.36 14.90
CA ALA A 24 5.07 -8.71 13.76
C ALA A 24 5.78 -7.44 13.26
N ILE A 25 6.40 -6.67 14.15
CA ILE A 25 6.93 -5.33 13.87
C ILE A 25 8.47 -5.37 13.93
N PRO A 26 9.18 -4.80 12.96
CA PRO A 26 10.64 -4.74 13.00
C PRO A 26 11.14 -3.67 13.98
N GLU A 27 12.36 -3.85 14.47
CA GLU A 27 13.07 -2.84 15.26
C GLU A 27 13.63 -1.74 14.36
N ILE A 28 13.60 -0.48 14.79
CA ILE A 28 14.16 0.64 14.01
C ILE A 28 15.68 0.54 13.85
N THR A 29 16.38 -0.07 14.82
CA THR A 29 17.85 -0.12 14.84
C THR A 29 18.43 -0.97 13.71
N ASP A 30 17.89 -2.18 13.52
CA ASP A 30 18.37 -3.10 12.49
C ASP A 30 17.38 -3.37 11.37
N GLY A 31 16.13 -2.93 11.52
CA GLY A 31 15.08 -3.09 10.53
C GLY A 31 14.57 -4.52 10.37
N LEU A 32 14.89 -5.43 11.30
CA LEU A 32 14.60 -6.86 11.19
C LEU A 32 13.53 -7.30 12.18
N LYS A 33 12.69 -8.25 11.75
CA LYS A 33 11.87 -9.05 12.68
C LYS A 33 12.74 -10.08 13.40
N PRO A 34 12.36 -10.56 14.59
CA PRO A 34 13.18 -11.51 15.35
C PRO A 34 13.53 -12.79 14.59
N VAL A 35 12.61 -13.35 13.79
CA VAL A 35 12.90 -14.52 12.95
C VAL A 35 13.98 -14.22 11.90
N GLN A 36 13.94 -13.04 11.27
CA GLN A 36 14.94 -12.64 10.28
C GLN A 36 16.30 -12.42 10.93
N ARG A 37 16.33 -11.80 12.11
CA ARG A 37 17.55 -11.58 12.91
C ARG A 37 18.23 -12.90 13.26
N ARG A 38 17.46 -13.88 13.75
CA ARG A 38 17.97 -15.22 14.12
C ARG A 38 18.50 -16.01 12.92
N ILE A 39 17.83 -15.91 11.76
CA ILE A 39 18.30 -16.50 10.51
C ILE A 39 19.65 -15.89 10.11
N LEU A 40 19.73 -14.55 10.09
CA LEU A 40 20.97 -13.85 9.73
C LEU A 40 22.09 -14.11 10.73
N HIS A 41 21.78 -14.21 12.03
CA HIS A 41 22.75 -14.60 13.05
C HIS A 41 23.32 -16.00 12.80
N THR A 42 22.45 -16.98 12.56
CA THR A 42 22.83 -18.36 12.23
C THR A 42 23.74 -18.41 11.01
N LEU A 43 23.40 -17.63 9.97
CA LEU A 43 24.21 -17.53 8.77
C LEU A 43 25.57 -16.86 9.06
N LEU A 44 25.61 -15.79 9.85
CA LEU A 44 26.85 -15.06 10.17
C LEU A 44 27.84 -15.91 10.98
N GLU A 45 27.35 -16.76 11.88
CA GLU A 45 28.17 -17.71 12.65
C GLU A 45 28.73 -18.84 11.78
N LYS A 46 27.96 -19.32 10.81
CA LYS A 46 28.30 -20.49 9.97
C LYS A 46 28.88 -20.15 8.61
N ASP A 47 28.93 -18.87 8.25
CA ASP A 47 29.30 -18.46 6.89
C ASP A 47 30.79 -18.68 6.61
N GLU A 48 31.05 -19.67 5.75
CA GLU A 48 32.35 -19.97 5.14
C GLU A 48 32.46 -19.42 3.70
N GLY A 49 31.51 -18.59 3.24
CA GLY A 49 31.42 -18.10 1.86
C GLY A 49 30.89 -19.13 0.84
N LYS A 50 30.51 -20.32 1.31
CA LYS A 50 29.97 -21.42 0.49
C LYS A 50 28.45 -21.54 0.64
N PHE A 51 27.81 -22.05 -0.39
CA PHE A 51 26.39 -22.37 -0.35
C PHE A 51 26.11 -23.48 0.68
N MET A 52 25.08 -23.26 1.48
CA MET A 52 24.56 -24.19 2.48
C MET A 52 23.14 -24.58 2.13
N LYS A 53 22.77 -25.84 2.37
CA LYS A 53 21.38 -26.29 2.24
C LYS A 53 20.50 -25.50 3.19
N VAL A 54 19.39 -24.96 2.67
CA VAL A 54 18.41 -24.21 3.48
C VAL A 54 17.90 -25.04 4.66
N ALA A 55 17.64 -26.34 4.46
CA ALA A 55 17.24 -27.23 5.55
C ALA A 55 18.25 -27.26 6.72
N GLY A 56 19.55 -27.15 6.44
CA GLY A 56 20.60 -27.08 7.47
C GLY A 56 20.60 -25.75 8.22
N VAL A 57 20.37 -24.64 7.53
CA VAL A 57 20.24 -23.30 8.13
C VAL A 57 18.99 -23.22 9.00
N VAL A 58 17.86 -23.72 8.51
CA VAL A 58 16.59 -23.78 9.25
C VAL A 58 16.74 -24.60 10.52
N GLY A 59 17.30 -25.82 10.42
CA GLY A 59 17.52 -26.68 11.59
C GLY A 59 18.45 -26.05 12.63
N ALA A 60 19.46 -25.30 12.21
CA ALA A 60 20.33 -24.56 13.12
C ALA A 60 19.63 -23.35 13.76
N THR A 61 18.80 -22.64 12.99
CA THR A 61 18.04 -21.48 13.48
C THR A 61 17.02 -21.86 14.55
N MET A 62 16.53 -23.11 14.56
CA MET A 62 15.63 -23.61 15.61
C MET A 62 16.25 -23.63 17.01
N ALA A 63 17.59 -23.57 17.13
CA ALA A 63 18.27 -23.35 18.42
C ALA A 63 17.94 -21.97 19.01
N TYR A 64 17.64 -20.98 18.16
CA TYR A 64 17.28 -19.62 18.56
C TYR A 64 15.76 -19.36 18.46
N HIS A 65 15.07 -20.02 17.52
CA HIS A 65 13.67 -19.77 17.21
C HIS A 65 12.79 -20.98 17.60
N PRO A 66 11.99 -20.89 18.69
CA PRO A 66 11.23 -22.02 19.23
C PRO A 66 9.93 -22.33 18.45
N HIS A 67 9.81 -21.84 17.20
CA HIS A 67 8.63 -22.03 16.35
C HIS A 67 8.96 -22.92 15.15
N GLY A 68 7.92 -23.43 14.49
CA GLY A 68 8.06 -24.44 13.44
C GLY A 68 8.97 -24.04 12.27
N ASP A 69 9.64 -25.05 11.70
CA ASP A 69 10.55 -24.98 10.55
C ASP A 69 9.94 -24.27 9.32
N ALA A 70 8.63 -24.45 9.10
CA ALA A 70 7.90 -23.79 8.02
C ALA A 70 8.02 -22.25 8.07
N SER A 71 7.86 -21.66 9.25
CA SER A 71 7.92 -20.20 9.44
C SER A 71 9.32 -19.63 9.20
N ILE A 72 10.36 -20.38 9.59
CA ILE A 72 11.75 -20.02 9.37
C ILE A 72 12.09 -20.14 7.87
N THR A 73 11.62 -21.20 7.22
CA THR A 73 11.83 -21.43 5.79
C THR A 73 11.21 -20.31 4.96
N GLU A 74 9.96 -19.93 5.25
CA GLU A 74 9.28 -18.82 4.59
C GLU A 74 10.02 -17.48 4.80
N ALA A 75 10.44 -17.19 6.03
CA ALA A 75 11.22 -16.00 6.32
C ALA A 75 12.57 -15.96 5.58
N LEU A 76 13.26 -17.11 5.47
CA LEU A 76 14.52 -17.21 4.72
C LEU A 76 14.29 -17.03 3.23
N VAL A 77 13.25 -17.63 2.65
CA VAL A 77 12.88 -17.43 1.24
C VAL A 77 12.64 -15.95 0.95
N ASN A 78 11.93 -15.25 1.84
CA ASN A 78 11.71 -13.81 1.72
C ASN A 78 13.03 -13.00 1.82
N LEU A 79 13.96 -13.39 2.69
CA LEU A 79 15.28 -12.75 2.78
C LEU A 79 16.12 -12.95 1.51
N VAL A 80 16.03 -14.12 0.87
CA VAL A 80 16.68 -14.39 -0.42
C VAL A 80 16.03 -13.56 -1.53
N ASN A 81 14.70 -13.53 -1.60
CA ASN A 81 13.97 -12.76 -2.63
C ASN A 81 14.14 -11.25 -2.47
N ALA A 82 14.38 -10.75 -1.25
CA ALA A 82 14.78 -9.37 -1.02
C ALA A 82 16.15 -9.02 -1.63
N ASN A 83 16.96 -10.03 -1.94
CA ASN A 83 18.26 -9.93 -2.61
C ASN A 83 19.15 -8.84 -1.99
N LEU A 84 19.26 -8.82 -0.66
CA LEU A 84 20.04 -7.81 0.07
C LEU A 84 21.23 -8.42 0.81
N PHE A 85 20.96 -9.42 1.67
CA PHE A 85 21.99 -10.04 2.53
C PHE A 85 22.23 -11.50 2.21
N VAL A 86 21.27 -12.18 1.58
CA VAL A 86 21.34 -13.62 1.34
C VAL A 86 21.21 -13.87 -0.16
N GLU A 87 22.13 -14.65 -0.70
CA GLU A 87 22.12 -15.14 -2.07
C GLU A 87 21.52 -16.54 -2.09
N GLY A 88 20.64 -16.82 -3.06
CA GLY A 88 19.98 -18.11 -3.23
C GLY A 88 20.41 -18.83 -4.50
N GLN A 89 20.50 -20.16 -4.40
CA GLN A 89 20.64 -21.06 -5.53
C GLN A 89 19.49 -22.09 -5.54
N GLY A 90 18.79 -22.19 -6.67
CA GLY A 90 17.61 -23.04 -6.85
C GLY A 90 16.31 -22.22 -7.01
N ASN A 91 15.15 -22.89 -6.91
CA ASN A 91 13.85 -22.25 -7.09
C ASN A 91 13.30 -21.67 -5.77
N TYR A 92 13.34 -20.35 -5.63
CA TYR A 92 12.84 -19.59 -4.48
C TYR A 92 11.40 -19.06 -4.66
N GLY A 93 10.67 -19.59 -5.63
CA GLY A 93 9.33 -19.17 -5.98
C GLY A 93 9.33 -17.95 -6.90
N ASN A 94 8.14 -17.48 -7.25
CA ASN A 94 7.97 -16.33 -8.12
C ASN A 94 6.86 -15.43 -7.58
N PHE A 95 7.23 -14.20 -7.21
CA PHE A 95 6.27 -13.22 -6.66
C PHE A 95 5.26 -12.71 -7.70
N LEU A 96 5.53 -12.87 -9.00
CA LEU A 96 4.63 -12.49 -10.08
C LEU A 96 3.54 -13.54 -10.29
N THR A 97 3.86 -14.83 -10.27
CA THR A 97 2.85 -15.90 -10.44
C THR A 97 2.19 -16.30 -9.13
N GLY A 98 2.90 -16.14 -8.00
CA GLY A 98 2.47 -16.65 -6.69
C GLY A 98 3.01 -18.05 -6.39
N ASP A 99 3.85 -18.62 -7.26
CA ASP A 99 4.44 -19.94 -7.05
C ASP A 99 5.35 -19.96 -5.82
N GLY A 100 5.11 -20.93 -4.94
CA GLY A 100 5.92 -21.15 -3.75
C GLY A 100 7.33 -21.65 -4.05
N ALA A 101 8.25 -21.43 -3.11
CA ALA A 101 9.62 -21.95 -3.20
C ALA A 101 9.66 -23.48 -3.14
N ALA A 102 10.70 -24.07 -3.73
CA ALA A 102 10.99 -25.48 -3.56
C ALA A 102 11.36 -25.80 -2.10
N ALA A 103 11.14 -27.05 -1.68
CA ALA A 103 11.44 -27.46 -0.31
C ALA A 103 12.93 -27.23 0.05
N GLY A 104 13.20 -26.86 1.30
CA GLY A 104 14.54 -26.46 1.80
C GLY A 104 15.67 -27.48 1.58
N ARG A 105 15.36 -28.73 1.23
CA ARG A 105 16.34 -29.76 0.85
C ARG A 105 16.89 -29.60 -0.58
N TYR A 106 16.19 -28.87 -1.44
CA TYR A 106 16.55 -28.66 -2.85
C TYR A 106 17.18 -27.29 -3.12
N ILE A 107 16.96 -26.32 -2.23
CA ILE A 107 17.49 -24.96 -2.34
C ILE A 107 18.67 -24.73 -1.40
N GLU A 108 19.57 -23.85 -1.82
CA GLU A 108 20.79 -23.49 -1.09
C GLU A 108 20.91 -21.99 -0.97
N CYS A 109 21.56 -21.51 0.10
CA CYS A 109 21.79 -20.09 0.33
C CYS A 109 23.19 -19.82 0.90
N ARG A 110 23.68 -18.60 0.73
CA ARG A 110 24.88 -18.07 1.39
C ARG A 110 24.72 -16.59 1.68
N LEU A 111 25.59 -16.01 2.51
CA LEU A 111 25.58 -14.56 2.73
C LEU A 111 26.31 -13.82 1.61
N PHE A 112 25.76 -12.66 1.23
CA PHE A 112 26.54 -11.67 0.50
C PHE A 112 27.60 -11.06 1.42
N PRO A 113 28.78 -10.68 0.89
CA PRO A 113 29.80 -9.96 1.66
C PRO A 113 29.27 -8.67 2.32
N LEU A 114 28.25 -8.06 1.72
CA LEU A 114 27.55 -6.90 2.25
C LEU A 114 26.96 -7.15 3.65
N ALA A 115 26.42 -8.35 3.91
CA ALA A 115 25.78 -8.68 5.18
C ALA A 115 26.76 -8.57 6.35
N ARG A 116 27.99 -9.07 6.18
CA ARG A 116 29.04 -8.95 7.20
C ARG A 116 29.42 -7.50 7.44
N LYS A 117 29.67 -6.72 6.38
CA LYS A 117 30.02 -5.30 6.53
C LYS A 117 28.93 -4.52 7.27
N VAL A 118 27.66 -4.77 6.94
CA VAL A 118 26.54 -3.97 7.43
C VAL A 118 26.09 -4.38 8.85
N LEU A 119 26.07 -5.68 9.17
CA LEU A 119 25.43 -6.20 10.38
C LEU A 119 26.40 -6.78 11.42
N TYR A 120 27.57 -7.27 11.00
CA TYR A 120 28.40 -8.12 11.84
C TYR A 120 29.52 -7.36 12.55
N SER A 121 29.28 -7.09 13.84
CA SER A 121 30.26 -6.45 14.72
C SER A 121 30.15 -7.06 16.13
N PRO A 122 30.66 -8.30 16.34
CA PRO A 122 30.37 -9.09 17.54
C PRO A 122 30.87 -8.43 18.84
N GLU A 123 31.93 -7.63 18.77
CA GLU A 123 32.54 -6.99 19.95
C GLU A 123 31.69 -5.83 20.51
N ILE A 124 30.82 -5.24 19.70
CA ILE A 124 29.91 -4.15 20.09
C ILE A 124 28.44 -4.59 20.07
N THR A 125 28.16 -5.85 19.74
CA THR A 125 26.80 -6.37 19.67
C THR A 125 26.40 -6.87 21.04
N GLU A 126 25.22 -6.45 21.53
CA GLU A 126 24.66 -6.96 22.77
C GLU A 126 24.03 -8.33 22.53
N TYR A 127 24.40 -9.32 23.36
CA TYR A 127 23.91 -10.68 23.29
C TYR A 127 23.12 -11.04 24.55
N VAL A 128 22.03 -11.76 24.36
CA VAL A 128 21.23 -12.39 25.41
C VAL A 128 21.24 -13.91 25.23
N ASP A 129 20.97 -14.64 26.31
CA ASP A 129 20.85 -16.09 26.22
C ASP A 129 19.62 -16.49 25.39
N SER A 130 19.75 -17.58 24.62
CA SER A 130 18.65 -18.19 23.87
C SER A 130 17.53 -18.65 24.80
N TYR A 131 16.36 -18.94 24.23
CA TYR A 131 15.19 -19.39 25.01
C TYR A 131 15.43 -20.66 25.85
N ASP A 132 16.42 -21.48 25.48
CA ASP A 132 16.84 -22.70 26.19
C ASP A 132 18.16 -22.53 26.98
N GLY A 133 18.77 -21.34 26.94
CA GLY A 133 20.00 -20.99 27.65
C GLY A 133 21.27 -21.67 27.14
N ARG A 134 21.23 -22.31 25.95
CA ARG A 134 22.37 -23.07 25.41
C ARG A 134 23.25 -22.27 24.45
N ALA A 135 22.72 -21.22 23.86
CA ALA A 135 23.41 -20.35 22.92
C ALA A 135 23.16 -18.88 23.28
N LYS A 136 23.87 -17.98 22.63
CA LYS A 136 23.65 -16.53 22.75
C LYS A 136 23.11 -16.00 21.44
N GLU A 137 22.15 -15.09 21.50
CA GLU A 137 21.59 -14.41 20.33
C GLU A 137 21.68 -12.89 20.46
N PRO A 138 21.86 -12.15 19.36
CA PRO A 138 21.92 -10.70 19.38
C PRO A 138 20.55 -10.11 19.70
N VAL A 139 20.50 -9.10 20.58
CA VAL A 139 19.27 -8.32 20.82
C VAL A 139 18.86 -7.61 19.54
N VAL A 140 19.81 -6.85 18.98
CA VAL A 140 19.74 -6.15 17.69
C VAL A 140 21.10 -6.19 17.03
N PHE A 141 21.15 -6.14 15.69
CA PHE A 141 22.41 -5.90 15.00
C PHE A 141 22.77 -4.41 14.99
N PRO A 142 24.06 -4.04 15.05
CA PRO A 142 24.52 -2.67 14.82
C PRO A 142 24.48 -2.34 13.32
N ALA A 143 23.27 -2.30 12.75
CA ALA A 143 23.06 -2.18 11.32
C ALA A 143 23.45 -0.80 10.81
N LYS A 144 24.40 -0.77 9.88
CA LYS A 144 24.94 0.48 9.33
C LYS A 144 24.02 1.17 8.32
N ILE A 145 22.94 0.51 7.87
CA ILE A 145 22.02 1.02 6.83
C ILE A 145 20.54 0.82 7.24
N PRO A 146 19.59 1.57 6.65
CA PRO A 146 18.16 1.46 6.92
C PRO A 146 17.52 0.21 6.28
N VAL A 147 17.73 -0.97 6.85
CA VAL A 147 17.28 -2.26 6.26
C VAL A 147 15.77 -2.30 6.03
N VAL A 148 14.98 -1.83 6.99
CA VAL A 148 13.50 -1.85 6.90
C VAL A 148 12.97 -1.02 5.73
N LEU A 149 13.65 0.08 5.38
CA LEU A 149 13.27 0.91 4.24
C LEU A 149 13.61 0.23 2.92
N ILE A 150 14.77 -0.43 2.86
CA ILE A 150 15.26 -1.12 1.66
C ILE A 150 14.38 -2.32 1.34
N GLN A 151 14.10 -3.18 2.32
CA GLN A 151 13.32 -4.40 2.12
C GLN A 151 11.81 -4.15 2.12
N GLY A 152 11.36 -3.09 2.80
CA GLY A 152 9.97 -2.94 3.17
C GLY A 152 9.55 -3.96 4.25
N THR A 153 8.34 -3.78 4.78
CA THR A 153 7.75 -4.75 5.70
C THR A 153 6.24 -4.66 5.66
N GLN A 154 5.59 -5.81 5.84
CA GLN A 154 4.17 -5.88 6.15
C GLN A 154 3.99 -6.79 7.37
N GLY A 155 3.11 -6.40 8.28
CA GLY A 155 2.86 -7.17 9.49
C GLY A 155 1.58 -6.73 10.18
N ILE A 156 0.84 -7.69 10.72
CA ILE A 156 -0.37 -7.45 11.51
C ILE A 156 -0.08 -7.94 12.92
N ALA A 157 -0.24 -7.06 13.90
CA ALA A 157 -0.15 -7.36 15.33
C ALA A 157 -1.50 -7.13 16.00
N VAL A 158 -1.57 -7.33 17.32
CA VAL A 158 -2.81 -7.12 18.08
C VAL A 158 -3.14 -5.63 18.11
N GLY A 159 -4.17 -5.24 17.35
CA GLY A 159 -4.69 -3.87 17.30
C GLY A 159 -3.87 -2.88 16.45
N MET A 160 -2.83 -3.34 15.76
CA MET A 160 -1.98 -2.48 14.93
C MET A 160 -1.43 -3.25 13.71
N ALA A 161 -1.06 -2.53 12.66
CA ALA A 161 -0.44 -3.10 11.48
C ALA A 161 0.71 -2.21 11.01
N THR A 162 1.80 -2.80 10.55
CA THR A 162 2.91 -2.11 9.91
C THR A 162 2.86 -2.36 8.40
N THR A 163 3.06 -1.32 7.62
CA THR A 163 3.19 -1.39 6.16
C THR A 163 4.21 -0.34 5.75
N ILE A 164 5.43 -0.78 5.45
CA ILE A 164 6.52 0.03 4.91
C ILE A 164 6.81 -0.53 3.53
N LEU A 165 6.77 0.34 2.51
CA LEU A 165 7.05 -0.05 1.14
C LEU A 165 8.57 -0.13 0.91
N PRO A 166 9.05 -1.03 0.04
CA PRO A 166 10.48 -1.13 -0.28
C PRO A 166 10.96 0.13 -1.02
N HIS A 167 12.23 0.46 -0.84
CA HIS A 167 12.90 1.59 -1.47
C HIS A 167 14.18 1.15 -2.16
N ASN A 168 14.61 1.93 -3.15
CA ASN A 168 15.87 1.68 -3.82
C ASN A 168 17.05 1.87 -2.87
N ILE A 169 17.92 0.86 -2.74
CA ILE A 169 19.05 0.90 -1.80
C ILE A 169 20.01 2.06 -2.08
N ILE A 170 20.29 2.39 -3.35
CA ILE A 170 21.21 3.47 -3.69
C ILE A 170 20.63 4.81 -3.25
N GLU A 171 19.34 5.03 -3.49
CA GLU A 171 18.66 6.25 -3.07
C GLU A 171 18.58 6.37 -1.54
N VAL A 172 18.33 5.26 -0.83
CA VAL A 172 18.35 5.22 0.64
C VAL A 172 19.73 5.61 1.18
N LEU A 173 20.81 5.07 0.61
CA LEU A 173 22.17 5.36 1.04
C LEU A 173 22.59 6.80 0.71
N GLU A 174 22.19 7.33 -0.45
CA GLU A 174 22.40 8.74 -0.78
C GLU A 174 21.59 9.67 0.13
N ALA A 175 20.36 9.31 0.48
CA ALA A 175 19.55 10.02 1.47
C ALA A 175 20.21 9.98 2.86
N GLN A 176 20.77 8.85 3.28
CA GLN A 176 21.52 8.73 4.53
C GLN A 176 22.76 9.63 4.53
N LYS A 177 23.50 9.73 3.41
CA LYS A 177 24.63 10.67 3.26
C LYS A 177 24.19 12.12 3.39
N LYS A 178 23.11 12.51 2.71
CA LYS A 178 22.51 13.85 2.83
C LYS A 178 22.11 14.15 4.27
N ALA A 179 21.46 13.20 4.95
CA ALA A 179 21.08 13.33 6.35
C ALA A 179 22.29 13.52 7.29
N ILE A 180 23.41 12.81 7.07
CA ILE A 180 24.66 13.00 7.84
C ILE A 180 25.19 14.44 7.69
N ARG A 181 25.05 15.02 6.49
CA ARG A 181 25.45 16.40 6.18
C ARG A 181 24.45 17.46 6.65
N GLY A 182 23.25 17.05 7.08
CA GLY A 182 22.17 17.95 7.45
C GLY A 182 21.44 18.57 6.23
N GLU A 183 21.55 17.92 5.08
CA GLU A 183 20.87 18.31 3.84
C GLU A 183 19.47 17.69 3.77
N GLU A 184 18.53 18.40 3.14
CA GLU A 184 17.19 17.87 2.88
C GLU A 184 17.20 16.84 1.73
N PHE A 185 16.28 15.89 1.80
CA PHE A 185 16.13 14.82 0.81
C PHE A 185 14.69 14.36 0.72
N GLU A 186 14.33 13.82 -0.43
CA GLU A 186 13.07 13.11 -0.65
C GLU A 186 13.39 11.67 -0.99
N LEU A 187 12.54 10.76 -0.53
CA LEU A 187 12.71 9.33 -0.75
C LEU A 187 11.35 8.70 -1.02
N PHE A 188 11.24 7.99 -2.15
CA PHE A 188 10.00 7.37 -2.59
C PHE A 188 10.19 5.87 -2.83
N PRO A 189 9.13 5.05 -2.65
CA PRO A 189 9.22 3.61 -2.83
C PRO A 189 9.75 3.19 -4.20
N ASP A 190 10.35 2.01 -4.28
CA ASP A 190 10.77 1.38 -5.54
C ASP A 190 10.48 -0.11 -5.45
N PHE A 191 9.70 -0.62 -6.40
CA PHE A 191 9.16 -1.98 -6.34
C PHE A 191 9.96 -2.92 -7.24
N PRO A 192 10.21 -4.16 -6.79
CA PRO A 192 11.02 -5.11 -7.55
C PRO A 192 10.43 -5.47 -8.93
N GLY A 193 9.09 -5.42 -9.06
CA GLY A 193 8.35 -5.66 -10.30
C GLY A 193 8.07 -4.41 -11.15
N GLY A 194 8.58 -3.23 -10.78
CA GLY A 194 8.32 -1.99 -11.50
C GLY A 194 6.95 -1.39 -11.22
N GLY A 195 6.21 -1.07 -12.28
CA GLY A 195 4.92 -0.41 -12.26
C GLY A 195 5.02 1.13 -12.27
N ILE A 196 3.86 1.77 -12.32
CA ILE A 196 3.73 3.22 -12.28
C ILE A 196 3.10 3.59 -10.95
N MET A 197 3.70 4.50 -10.18
CA MET A 197 3.18 4.94 -8.89
C MET A 197 2.89 6.44 -8.83
N ASP A 198 1.85 6.79 -8.09
CA ASP A 198 1.52 8.15 -7.71
C ASP A 198 1.73 8.32 -6.20
N VAL A 199 2.64 9.23 -5.87
CA VAL A 199 3.11 9.55 -4.52
C VAL A 199 2.47 10.82 -3.95
N SER A 200 1.50 11.42 -4.63
CA SER A 200 0.85 12.67 -4.20
C SER A 200 0.23 12.58 -2.81
N GLU A 201 -0.24 11.38 -2.42
CA GLU A 201 -0.81 11.10 -1.10
C GLU A 201 0.18 10.37 -0.17
N TYR A 202 1.46 10.20 -0.52
CA TYR A 202 2.40 9.36 0.23
C TYR A 202 2.72 9.89 1.64
N ASN A 203 2.79 11.22 1.78
CA ASN A 203 3.01 11.94 3.03
C ASN A 203 4.13 11.34 3.92
N ASP A 204 5.33 11.22 3.35
CA ASP A 204 6.53 10.66 4.02
C ASP A 204 6.29 9.28 4.67
N GLY A 205 5.51 8.44 4.00
CA GLY A 205 5.15 7.10 4.43
C GLY A 205 3.91 6.99 5.31
N THR A 206 3.25 8.09 5.69
CA THR A 206 2.06 8.04 6.58
C THR A 206 0.72 8.11 5.85
N GLY A 207 0.73 8.17 4.52
CA GLY A 207 -0.45 8.27 3.69
C GLY A 207 -0.69 7.05 2.83
N ARG A 208 -0.89 7.27 1.53
CA ARG A 208 -1.25 6.24 0.55
C ARG A 208 -0.44 6.38 -0.73
N VAL A 209 -0.21 5.26 -1.39
CA VAL A 209 0.37 5.22 -2.74
C VAL A 209 -0.62 4.55 -3.67
N THR A 210 -0.90 5.18 -4.81
CA THR A 210 -1.65 4.52 -5.89
C THR A 210 -0.66 3.89 -6.84
N ILE A 211 -0.86 2.64 -7.21
CA ILE A 211 0.06 1.89 -8.08
C ILE A 211 -0.75 1.31 -9.24
N ARG A 212 -0.23 1.51 -10.46
CA ARG A 212 -0.79 1.03 -11.72
C ARG A 212 0.12 0.01 -12.37
N ALA A 213 -0.51 -0.93 -13.07
CA ALA A 213 0.15 -1.82 -13.99
C ALA A 213 0.70 -1.02 -15.18
N LYS A 214 1.84 -1.43 -15.74
CA LYS A 214 2.31 -0.86 -17.01
C LYS A 214 1.70 -1.64 -18.16
N MET A 215 1.08 -0.92 -19.10
CA MET A 215 0.35 -1.52 -20.22
C MET A 215 0.84 -0.97 -21.54
N ASN A 216 0.94 -1.85 -22.52
CA ASN A 216 1.16 -1.52 -23.92
C ASN A 216 -0.15 -1.73 -24.70
N ALA A 217 -0.66 -0.64 -25.27
CA ALA A 217 -1.90 -0.59 -26.05
C ALA A 217 -1.66 -0.06 -27.48
N GLU A 218 -0.47 -0.30 -28.04
CA GLU A 218 -0.14 0.08 -29.42
C GLU A 218 -0.99 -0.68 -30.45
N ASP A 219 -1.23 -1.97 -30.22
CA ASP A 219 -2.14 -2.77 -31.05
C ASP A 219 -3.61 -2.45 -30.71
N PRO A 220 -4.48 -2.14 -31.70
CA PRO A 220 -5.89 -1.83 -31.44
C PRO A 220 -6.72 -2.97 -30.87
N LYS A 221 -6.30 -4.23 -31.05
CA LYS A 221 -7.03 -5.45 -30.67
C LYS A 221 -6.34 -6.28 -29.61
N GLU A 222 -5.08 -5.99 -29.32
CA GLU A 222 -4.32 -6.64 -28.26
C GLU A 222 -3.80 -5.60 -27.27
N LEU A 223 -3.96 -5.88 -25.98
CA LEU A 223 -3.34 -5.10 -24.91
C LEU A 223 -2.42 -6.02 -24.12
N VAL A 224 -1.17 -5.60 -23.90
CA VAL A 224 -0.18 -6.35 -23.14
C VAL A 224 0.06 -5.66 -21.81
N ILE A 225 -0.11 -6.37 -20.71
CA ILE A 225 0.31 -5.91 -19.38
C ILE A 225 1.76 -6.37 -19.18
N GLU A 226 2.68 -5.41 -19.08
CA GLU A 226 4.13 -5.63 -19.02
C GLU A 226 4.67 -5.64 -17.58
N GLU A 227 4.02 -4.90 -16.67
CA GLU A 227 4.41 -4.83 -15.25
C GLU A 227 3.16 -4.83 -14.37
N LEU A 228 3.19 -5.60 -13.28
CA LEU A 228 2.07 -5.73 -12.35
C LEU A 228 2.17 -4.69 -11.22
N PRO A 229 1.05 -4.26 -10.62
CA PRO A 229 1.10 -3.47 -9.40
C PRO A 229 1.72 -4.27 -8.25
N TYR A 230 2.40 -3.56 -7.35
CA TYR A 230 3.10 -4.20 -6.22
C TYR A 230 2.16 -5.05 -5.35
N GLY A 231 2.54 -6.30 -5.11
CA GLY A 231 1.77 -7.25 -4.29
C GLY A 231 0.59 -7.93 -5.00
N ILE A 232 0.46 -7.77 -6.33
CA ILE A 232 -0.54 -8.46 -7.14
C ILE A 232 0.13 -9.52 -8.02
N THR A 233 -0.40 -10.73 -8.00
CA THR A 233 0.03 -11.83 -8.87
C THR A 233 -0.71 -11.81 -10.21
N SER A 234 -0.15 -12.45 -11.23
CA SER A 234 -0.77 -12.59 -12.55
C SER A 234 -2.13 -13.28 -12.43
N GLU A 235 -2.21 -14.36 -11.65
CA GLU A 235 -3.46 -15.08 -11.37
C GLU A 235 -4.54 -14.16 -10.78
N ARG A 236 -4.21 -13.42 -9.71
CA ARG A 236 -5.15 -12.49 -9.06
C ARG A 236 -5.58 -11.37 -10.00
N LEU A 237 -4.67 -10.84 -10.80
CA LEU A 237 -4.99 -9.79 -11.76
C LEU A 237 -5.95 -10.31 -12.84
N ILE A 238 -5.69 -11.50 -13.37
CA ILE A 238 -6.54 -12.17 -14.36
C ILE A 238 -7.93 -12.44 -13.79
N GLU A 239 -8.03 -12.91 -12.54
CA GLU A 239 -9.32 -13.10 -11.85
C GLU A 239 -10.11 -11.79 -11.74
N SER A 240 -9.45 -10.70 -11.37
CA SER A 240 -10.06 -9.36 -11.29
C SER A 240 -10.57 -8.89 -12.65
N ILE A 241 -9.79 -9.10 -13.72
CA ILE A 241 -10.18 -8.78 -15.10
C ILE A 241 -11.36 -9.64 -15.57
N GLN A 242 -11.33 -10.96 -15.29
CA GLN A 242 -12.42 -11.86 -15.63
C GLN A 242 -13.72 -11.50 -14.90
N SER A 243 -13.62 -11.05 -13.64
CA SER A 243 -14.75 -10.54 -12.86
C SER A 243 -15.38 -9.30 -13.52
N ALA A 244 -14.56 -8.33 -13.93
CA ALA A 244 -15.03 -7.14 -14.64
C ALA A 244 -15.69 -7.47 -16.00
N ASN A 245 -15.18 -8.48 -16.72
CA ASN A 245 -15.80 -8.99 -17.94
C ASN A 245 -17.16 -9.65 -17.66
N LYS A 246 -17.29 -10.46 -16.61
CA LYS A 246 -18.57 -11.08 -16.18
C LYS A 246 -19.61 -10.03 -15.80
N ASN A 247 -19.19 -8.93 -15.20
CA ASN A 247 -20.06 -7.81 -14.82
C ASN A 247 -20.43 -6.89 -15.99
N GLY A 248 -20.00 -7.21 -17.22
CA GLY A 248 -20.29 -6.44 -18.43
C GLY A 248 -19.53 -5.11 -18.54
N GLN A 249 -18.54 -4.86 -17.68
CA GLN A 249 -17.72 -3.65 -17.70
C GLN A 249 -16.65 -3.73 -18.80
N LEU A 250 -16.16 -4.94 -19.09
CA LEU A 250 -15.21 -5.23 -20.16
C LEU A 250 -15.83 -6.20 -21.17
N LYS A 251 -15.27 -6.24 -22.39
CA LYS A 251 -15.65 -7.16 -23.47
C LYS A 251 -14.44 -7.87 -24.04
N ILE A 252 -14.04 -8.92 -23.36
CA ILE A 252 -12.82 -9.69 -23.64
C ILE A 252 -13.16 -10.93 -24.45
N ASP A 253 -12.34 -11.24 -25.46
CA ASP A 253 -12.43 -12.48 -26.23
C ASP A 253 -11.69 -13.60 -25.51
N ARG A 254 -10.39 -13.40 -25.24
CA ARG A 254 -9.54 -14.33 -24.49
C ARG A 254 -8.40 -13.60 -23.78
N ILE A 255 -7.82 -14.25 -22.78
CA ILE A 255 -6.65 -13.78 -22.01
C ILE A 255 -5.60 -14.88 -22.08
N GLU A 256 -4.36 -14.51 -22.37
CA GLU A 256 -3.20 -15.41 -22.35
C GLU A 256 -2.22 -14.94 -21.27
N ASP A 257 -1.84 -15.82 -20.35
CA ASP A 257 -0.78 -15.57 -19.37
C ASP A 257 0.53 -16.20 -19.86
N LEU A 258 1.49 -15.34 -20.18
CA LEU A 258 2.85 -15.69 -20.60
C LEU A 258 3.89 -15.25 -19.54
N THR A 259 3.42 -14.99 -18.31
CA THR A 259 4.28 -14.53 -17.21
C THR A 259 5.31 -15.58 -16.83
N ALA A 260 6.57 -15.15 -16.77
CA ALA A 260 7.70 -15.97 -16.32
C ALA A 260 8.62 -15.12 -15.41
N GLU A 261 9.83 -14.81 -15.86
CA GLU A 261 10.72 -13.85 -15.19
C GLU A 261 10.16 -12.42 -15.23
N LYS A 262 9.43 -12.09 -16.31
CA LYS A 262 8.72 -10.83 -16.49
C LYS A 262 7.23 -11.08 -16.58
N ALA A 263 6.45 -10.10 -16.14
CA ALA A 263 5.00 -10.13 -16.30
C ALA A 263 4.64 -9.96 -17.77
N GLN A 264 3.76 -10.81 -18.27
CA GLN A 264 3.26 -10.71 -19.63
C GLN A 264 1.87 -11.32 -19.71
N ILE A 265 0.85 -10.47 -19.62
CA ILE A 265 -0.55 -10.88 -19.76
C ILE A 265 -1.11 -10.22 -21.01
N VAL A 266 -1.55 -11.02 -21.97
CA VAL A 266 -2.10 -10.55 -23.25
C VAL A 266 -3.62 -10.64 -23.21
N ILE A 267 -4.28 -9.50 -23.44
CA ILE A 267 -5.74 -9.40 -23.50
C ILE A 267 -6.15 -9.18 -24.95
N HIS A 268 -6.96 -10.09 -25.48
CA HIS A 268 -7.55 -9.95 -26.81
C HIS A 268 -8.98 -9.44 -26.70
N TRP A 269 -9.29 -8.36 -27.42
CA TRP A 269 -10.59 -7.69 -27.35
C TRP A 269 -11.61 -8.25 -28.33
N GLN A 270 -12.89 -8.23 -27.94
CA GLN A 270 -13.99 -8.55 -28.85
C GLN A 270 -14.12 -7.52 -29.99
N ARG A 271 -14.95 -7.85 -30.99
CA ARG A 271 -15.30 -6.93 -32.08
C ARG A 271 -15.84 -5.60 -31.51
N ASN A 272 -15.47 -4.49 -32.14
CA ASN A 272 -15.83 -3.12 -31.74
C ASN A 272 -15.34 -2.64 -30.36
N THR A 273 -14.36 -3.31 -29.75
CA THR A 273 -13.64 -2.83 -28.56
C THR A 273 -12.17 -2.60 -28.92
N TYR A 274 -11.57 -1.50 -28.44
CA TYR A 274 -10.20 -1.11 -28.80
C TYR A 274 -9.32 -0.91 -27.56
N SER A 275 -8.05 -1.29 -27.65
CA SER A 275 -7.12 -1.29 -26.50
C SER A 275 -7.02 0.07 -25.82
N LYS A 276 -6.83 1.16 -26.59
CA LYS A 276 -6.67 2.52 -26.04
C LYS A 276 -7.86 2.99 -25.21
N ASP A 277 -9.07 2.64 -25.61
CA ASP A 277 -10.29 3.03 -24.89
C ASP A 277 -10.46 2.23 -23.59
N MET A 278 -9.87 1.04 -23.51
CA MET A 278 -10.03 0.11 -22.38
C MET A 278 -8.99 0.31 -21.28
N VAL A 279 -7.88 1.02 -21.53
CA VAL A 279 -6.83 1.27 -20.51
C VAL A 279 -7.41 1.92 -19.26
N ASP A 280 -8.18 2.99 -19.42
CA ASP A 280 -8.80 3.70 -18.30
C ASP A 280 -9.87 2.86 -17.61
N VAL A 281 -10.59 2.04 -18.36
CA VAL A 281 -11.60 1.12 -17.80
C VAL A 281 -10.91 0.07 -16.93
N LEU A 282 -9.83 -0.54 -17.41
CA LEU A 282 -9.03 -1.51 -16.67
C LEU A 282 -8.54 -0.90 -15.35
N TYR A 283 -7.91 0.28 -15.38
CA TYR A 283 -7.49 0.96 -14.14
C TYR A 283 -8.66 1.27 -13.19
N ALA A 284 -9.86 1.55 -13.70
CA ALA A 284 -10.99 1.92 -12.86
C ALA A 284 -11.74 0.72 -12.28
N THR A 285 -11.73 -0.44 -12.94
CA THR A 285 -12.59 -1.59 -12.58
C THR A 285 -11.85 -2.85 -12.17
N THR A 286 -10.52 -2.92 -12.31
CA THR A 286 -9.73 -4.12 -11.98
C THR A 286 -8.55 -3.79 -11.07
N ASP A 287 -7.87 -4.84 -10.60
CA ASP A 287 -6.65 -4.75 -9.79
C ASP A 287 -5.45 -4.21 -10.62
N CYS A 288 -5.65 -3.79 -11.87
CA CYS A 288 -4.66 -3.06 -12.66
C CYS A 288 -4.28 -1.71 -12.03
N GLN A 289 -5.12 -1.20 -11.13
CA GLN A 289 -4.78 -0.09 -10.24
C GLN A 289 -5.18 -0.45 -8.82
N ILE A 290 -4.25 -0.30 -7.88
CA ILE A 290 -4.50 -0.51 -6.46
C ILE A 290 -4.08 0.71 -5.65
N ARG A 291 -4.62 0.82 -4.44
CA ARG A 291 -4.21 1.82 -3.46
C ARG A 291 -3.70 1.10 -2.22
N ILE A 292 -2.46 1.36 -1.85
CA ILE A 292 -1.85 0.81 -0.65
C ILE A 292 -1.77 1.92 0.40
N SER A 293 -2.35 1.66 1.58
CA SER A 293 -2.17 2.53 2.74
C SER A 293 -0.87 2.15 3.45
N VAL A 294 -0.04 3.15 3.71
CA VAL A 294 1.28 2.98 4.32
C VAL A 294 1.16 3.37 5.79
N ASN A 295 1.79 2.58 6.67
CA ASN A 295 1.85 2.85 8.10
C ASN A 295 3.22 2.44 8.63
N PRO A 296 4.17 3.37 8.80
CA PRO A 296 5.57 3.07 9.05
C PRO A 296 5.78 2.86 10.56
N LEU A 297 5.17 1.79 11.05
CA LEU A 297 5.20 1.38 12.43
C LEU A 297 6.42 0.49 12.67
N VAL A 298 7.28 0.92 13.60
CA VAL A 298 8.52 0.23 14.01
C VAL A 298 8.60 0.19 15.53
N ILE A 299 9.37 -0.75 16.09
CA ILE A 299 9.72 -0.73 17.51
C ILE A 299 10.90 0.22 17.70
N LYS A 300 10.80 1.11 18.68
CA LYS A 300 11.85 2.03 19.12
C LYS A 300 11.76 2.13 20.64
N ASP A 301 12.88 1.99 21.33
CA ASP A 301 12.94 2.02 22.80
C ASP A 301 11.96 1.03 23.46
N ASN A 302 11.83 -0.18 22.88
CA ASN A 302 10.90 -1.24 23.28
C ASN A 302 9.39 -0.90 23.15
N LEU A 303 9.03 0.18 22.44
CA LEU A 303 7.64 0.59 22.22
C LEU A 303 7.33 0.74 20.72
N PRO A 304 6.07 0.51 20.29
CA PRO A 304 5.68 0.73 18.91
C PRO A 304 5.50 2.22 18.61
N HIS A 305 6.20 2.72 17.60
CA HIS A 305 6.14 4.10 17.15
C HIS A 305 5.86 4.19 15.65
N ILE A 306 4.99 5.11 15.25
CA ILE A 306 4.82 5.49 13.84
C ILE A 306 5.91 6.52 13.55
N VAL A 307 6.91 6.12 12.77
CA VAL A 307 8.08 6.95 12.45
C VAL A 307 8.11 7.23 10.95
N PRO A 308 7.95 8.48 10.50
CA PRO A 308 8.03 8.83 9.08
C PRO A 308 9.36 8.41 8.43
N ILE A 309 9.36 8.22 7.11
CA ILE A 309 10.52 7.68 6.38
C ILE A 309 11.75 8.59 6.52
N SER A 310 11.56 9.91 6.40
CA SER A 310 12.65 10.87 6.60
C SER A 310 13.26 10.80 8.00
N GLU A 311 12.45 10.58 9.04
CA GLU A 311 12.93 10.45 10.42
C GLU A 311 13.70 9.13 10.62
N GLN A 312 13.25 8.02 10.00
CA GLN A 312 14.00 6.76 10.02
C GLN A 312 15.39 6.92 9.38
N VAL A 313 15.49 7.59 8.23
CA VAL A 313 16.80 7.88 7.60
C VAL A 313 17.67 8.76 8.51
N ARG A 314 17.11 9.80 9.14
CA ARG A 314 17.84 10.66 10.09
C ARG A 314 18.27 9.91 11.36
N PHE A 315 17.49 8.92 11.80
CA PHE A 315 17.88 8.01 12.87
C PHE A 315 19.10 7.18 12.45
N HIS A 316 19.06 6.50 11.29
CA HIS A 316 20.18 5.71 10.80
C HIS A 316 21.42 6.55 10.44
N ALA A 317 21.26 7.82 10.06
CA ALA A 317 22.37 8.75 9.86
C ALA A 317 23.14 9.04 11.16
N ARG A 318 22.46 9.06 12.31
CA ARG A 318 23.11 9.15 13.63
C ARG A 318 23.65 7.80 14.06
N HIS A 319 22.85 6.75 13.92
CA HIS A 319 23.21 5.40 14.34
C HIS A 319 24.49 4.89 13.66
N ILE A 320 24.66 5.09 12.35
CA ILE A 320 25.90 4.68 11.65
C ILE A 320 27.14 5.37 12.23
N GLN A 321 27.05 6.64 12.65
CA GLN A 321 28.16 7.34 13.27
C GLN A 321 28.49 6.72 14.64
N GLU A 322 27.48 6.40 15.44
CA GLU A 322 27.65 5.75 16.75
C GLU A 322 28.30 4.36 16.60
N VAL A 323 27.80 3.55 15.66
CA VAL A 323 28.34 2.22 15.37
C VAL A 323 29.80 2.30 14.90
N LEU A 324 30.08 3.14 13.89
CA LEU A 324 31.44 3.29 13.37
C LEU A 324 32.40 3.85 14.42
N LYS A 325 31.94 4.74 15.30
CA LYS A 325 32.73 5.22 16.43
C LYS A 325 33.09 4.08 17.38
N ALA A 326 32.10 3.28 17.79
CA ALA A 326 32.34 2.15 18.68
C ALA A 326 33.30 1.11 18.07
N GLU A 327 33.15 0.82 16.77
CA GLU A 327 34.09 -0.07 16.05
C GLU A 327 35.52 0.49 16.04
N LEU A 328 35.67 1.79 15.76
CA LEU A 328 36.97 2.45 15.75
C LEU A 328 37.59 2.52 17.15
N GLU A 329 36.80 2.68 18.22
CA GLU A 329 37.28 2.67 19.60
C GLU A 329 37.77 1.28 20.02
N VAL A 330 37.05 0.22 19.63
CA VAL A 330 37.49 -1.17 19.85
C VAL A 330 38.77 -1.46 19.07
N GLU A 331 38.85 -1.07 17.79
CA GLU A 331 40.05 -1.26 16.98
C GLU A 331 41.23 -0.45 17.51
N LEU A 332 40.98 0.80 17.95
CA LEU A 332 42.01 1.63 18.58
C LEU A 332 42.58 0.95 19.83
N GLY A 333 41.72 0.45 20.72
CA GLY A 333 42.17 -0.25 21.93
C GLY A 333 43.02 -1.48 21.63
N LYS A 334 42.68 -2.25 20.58
CA LYS A 334 43.51 -3.39 20.13
C LYS A 334 44.86 -2.95 19.60
N GLN A 335 44.90 -1.90 18.79
CA GLN A 335 46.14 -1.39 18.20
C GLN A 335 47.04 -0.76 19.27
N GLU A 336 46.47 -0.04 20.24
CA GLU A 336 47.21 0.50 21.39
C GLU A 336 47.76 -0.62 22.28
N ALA A 337 46.99 -1.68 22.54
CA ALA A 337 47.49 -2.86 23.26
C ALA A 337 48.60 -3.60 22.50
N LYS A 338 48.47 -3.70 21.17
CA LYS A 338 49.49 -4.31 20.29
C LYS A 338 50.77 -3.46 20.25
N LEU A 339 50.64 -2.13 20.19
CA LEU A 339 51.74 -1.19 20.27
C LEU A 339 52.48 -1.34 21.60
N ARG A 340 51.74 -1.29 22.73
CA ARG A 340 52.30 -1.47 24.08
C ARG A 340 53.09 -2.78 24.18
N ALA A 341 52.51 -3.89 23.75
CA ALA A 341 53.18 -5.19 23.78
C ALA A 341 54.45 -5.24 22.92
N ARG A 342 54.44 -4.63 21.72
CA ARG A 342 55.61 -4.58 20.83
C ARG A 342 56.72 -3.67 21.36
N THR A 343 56.35 -2.53 21.92
CA THR A 343 57.29 -1.61 22.56
C THR A 343 57.94 -2.24 23.78
N LEU A 344 57.15 -2.90 24.65
CA LEU A 344 57.67 -3.68 25.78
C LEU A 344 58.68 -4.74 25.33
N GLU A 345 58.33 -5.54 24.31
CA GLU A 345 59.22 -6.57 23.75
C GLU A 345 60.53 -5.96 23.22
N ARG A 346 60.46 -4.85 22.49
CA ARG A 346 61.64 -4.14 21.97
C ARG A 346 62.56 -3.70 23.10
N ILE A 347 62.04 -2.97 24.08
CA ILE A 347 62.82 -2.41 25.19
C ILE A 347 63.40 -3.53 26.06
N PHE A 348 62.62 -4.58 26.32
CA PHE A 348 63.08 -5.75 27.07
C PHE A 348 64.34 -6.39 26.47
N VAL A 349 64.42 -6.45 25.13
CA VAL A 349 65.55 -7.03 24.40
C VAL A 349 66.68 -6.02 24.15
N GLU A 350 66.35 -4.82 23.69
CA GLU A 350 67.28 -3.75 23.29
C GLU A 350 68.10 -3.25 24.50
N GLU A 351 67.42 -3.00 25.63
CA GLU A 351 68.04 -2.58 26.90
C GLU A 351 68.52 -3.75 27.75
N ARG A 352 68.37 -4.98 27.26
CA ARG A 352 68.85 -6.22 27.90
C ARG A 352 68.29 -6.45 29.31
N ILE A 353 67.07 -6.00 29.59
CA ILE A 353 66.36 -6.20 30.86
C ILE A 353 66.25 -7.70 31.21
N TYR A 354 66.16 -8.56 30.20
CA TYR A 354 66.18 -10.03 30.38
C TYR A 354 67.45 -10.59 31.06
N LYS A 355 68.56 -9.84 31.12
CA LYS A 355 69.76 -10.27 31.85
C LYS A 355 69.68 -9.95 33.33
N GLU A 356 68.93 -8.93 33.72
CA GLU A 356 68.79 -8.52 35.13
C GLU A 356 68.00 -9.54 35.95
N ILE A 357 67.15 -10.33 35.28
CA ILE A 357 66.36 -11.40 35.88
C ILE A 357 67.16 -12.71 36.08
N GLU A 358 68.31 -12.88 35.41
CA GLU A 358 69.08 -14.14 35.38
C GLU A 358 69.59 -14.56 36.77
N ASN A 359 69.89 -13.58 37.63
CA ASN A 359 70.46 -13.81 38.96
C ASN A 359 69.40 -13.76 40.10
N LYS A 360 68.10 -13.65 39.77
CA LYS A 360 67.02 -13.55 40.76
C LYS A 360 66.48 -14.94 41.13
N LYS A 361 66.11 -15.13 42.41
CA LYS A 361 65.72 -16.44 42.95
C LYS A 361 64.24 -16.56 43.31
N THR A 362 63.53 -15.45 43.43
CA THR A 362 62.09 -15.43 43.76
C THR A 362 61.30 -14.73 42.65
N ALA A 363 60.01 -15.07 42.51
CA ALA A 363 59.13 -14.44 41.52
C ALA A 363 58.94 -12.93 41.80
N GLU A 364 58.88 -12.55 43.08
CA GLU A 364 58.81 -11.14 43.49
C GLU A 364 60.07 -10.37 43.09
N ASP A 365 61.26 -10.97 43.26
CA ASP A 365 62.52 -10.35 42.85
C ASP A 365 62.65 -10.20 41.32
N VAL A 366 62.10 -11.15 40.56
CA VAL A 366 62.06 -11.12 39.09
C VAL A 366 61.13 -10.01 38.62
N ASN A 367 59.90 -9.95 39.15
CA ASN A 367 58.92 -8.92 38.81
C ASN A 367 59.45 -7.52 39.18
N GLY A 368 60.05 -7.38 40.36
CA GLY A 368 60.67 -6.13 40.80
C GLY A 368 61.85 -5.68 39.93
N ALA A 369 62.64 -6.62 39.39
CA ALA A 369 63.71 -6.30 38.44
C ALA A 369 63.18 -5.81 37.10
N ILE A 370 62.11 -6.43 36.58
CA ILE A 370 61.45 -5.99 35.34
C ILE A 370 60.86 -4.60 35.53
N ILE A 371 60.11 -4.37 36.61
CA ILE A 371 59.51 -3.05 36.89
C ILE A 371 60.60 -1.96 36.94
N LYS A 372 61.70 -2.20 37.67
CA LYS A 372 62.84 -1.27 37.72
C LYS A 372 63.48 -1.04 36.35
N GLY A 373 63.66 -2.09 35.56
CA GLY A 373 64.24 -2.00 34.22
C GLY A 373 63.44 -1.11 33.28
N PHE A 374 62.12 -1.01 33.49
CA PHE A 374 61.23 -0.19 32.68
C PHE A 374 60.93 1.20 33.24
N GLU A 375 61.39 1.56 34.45
CA GLU A 375 61.10 2.86 35.09
C GLU A 375 61.41 4.07 34.18
N ASN A 376 62.51 4.02 33.42
CA ASN A 376 62.93 5.10 32.52
C ASN A 376 62.20 5.10 31.16
N PHE A 377 61.39 4.09 30.89
CA PHE A 377 60.79 3.82 29.58
C PHE A 377 59.26 3.81 29.61
N LEU A 378 58.64 4.09 30.77
CA LEU A 378 57.19 4.05 30.93
C LEU A 378 56.47 5.01 29.97
N ASP A 379 57.03 6.19 29.72
CA ASP A 379 56.48 7.16 28.76
C ASP A 379 56.47 6.61 27.32
N GLU A 380 57.50 5.86 26.93
CA GLU A 380 57.63 5.25 25.60
C GLU A 380 56.66 4.07 25.41
N VAL A 381 56.32 3.37 26.50
CA VAL A 381 55.37 2.24 26.53
C VAL A 381 53.90 2.72 26.49
N GLY A 382 53.65 4.03 26.57
CA GLY A 382 52.31 4.62 26.56
C GLY A 382 51.80 5.04 27.95
N GLY A 383 52.68 5.09 28.95
CA GLY A 383 52.38 5.55 30.31
C GLY A 383 51.77 4.47 31.21
N GLY A 384 51.66 4.82 32.51
CA GLY A 384 51.14 3.92 33.56
C GLY A 384 52.18 2.93 34.09
N GLU A 385 51.77 2.13 35.07
CA GLU A 385 52.58 1.03 35.61
C GLU A 385 52.52 -0.20 34.69
N LEU A 386 53.50 -1.11 34.82
CA LEU A 386 53.38 -2.43 34.20
C LEU A 386 52.37 -3.26 34.97
N ASP A 387 51.38 -3.82 34.27
CA ASP A 387 50.44 -4.76 34.88
C ASP A 387 51.04 -6.18 34.97
N SER A 388 50.33 -7.07 35.65
CA SER A 388 50.76 -8.47 35.78
C SER A 388 50.84 -9.20 34.44
N ASP A 389 49.98 -8.85 33.50
CA ASP A 389 49.84 -9.52 32.20
C ASP A 389 50.98 -9.14 31.26
N ASP A 390 51.44 -7.89 31.31
CA ASP A 390 52.61 -7.35 30.64
C ASP A 390 53.87 -8.09 31.11
N ILE A 391 54.05 -8.22 32.42
CA ILE A 391 55.20 -8.94 33.01
C ILE A 391 55.17 -10.43 32.62
N GLU A 392 54.01 -11.08 32.72
CA GLU A 392 53.88 -12.48 32.34
C GLU A 392 54.15 -12.71 30.84
N ARG A 393 53.69 -11.79 29.97
CA ARG A 393 54.01 -11.83 28.53
C ARG A 393 55.51 -11.72 28.26
N LEU A 394 56.19 -10.80 28.93
CA LEU A 394 57.64 -10.60 28.79
C LEU A 394 58.40 -11.87 29.20
N LEU A 395 58.02 -12.50 30.31
CA LEU A 395 58.63 -13.74 30.79
C LEU A 395 58.38 -14.94 29.87
N LYS A 396 57.27 -14.95 29.12
CA LYS A 396 56.94 -16.00 28.15
C LYS A 396 57.67 -15.86 26.81
N ILE A 397 58.46 -14.80 26.59
CA ILE A 397 59.21 -14.61 25.34
C ILE A 397 60.26 -15.74 25.21
N PRO A 398 60.22 -16.56 24.13
CA PRO A 398 61.20 -17.62 23.95
C PRO A 398 62.62 -17.08 23.80
N ILE A 399 63.62 -17.70 24.45
CA ILE A 399 65.03 -17.31 24.34
C ILE A 399 65.50 -17.24 22.88
N ARG A 400 65.02 -18.16 22.02
CA ARG A 400 65.31 -18.15 20.58
C ARG A 400 64.87 -16.84 19.90
N ARG A 401 63.74 -16.29 20.33
CA ARG A 401 63.17 -15.04 19.79
C ARG A 401 63.98 -13.82 20.25
N ILE A 402 64.48 -13.83 21.47
CA ILE A 402 65.41 -12.82 22.00
C ILE A 402 66.74 -12.86 21.22
N SER A 403 67.27 -14.05 20.96
CA SER A 403 68.55 -14.25 20.28
C SER A 403 68.52 -13.87 18.79
N LEU A 404 67.40 -14.14 18.10
CA LEU A 404 67.18 -13.78 16.69
C LEU A 404 66.38 -12.48 16.54
N PHE A 405 66.36 -11.62 17.56
CA PHE A 405 65.53 -10.42 17.54
C PHE A 405 66.03 -9.43 16.49
N ASP A 406 65.16 -9.14 15.52
CA ASP A 406 65.41 -8.15 14.47
C ASP A 406 64.82 -6.81 14.90
N ILE A 407 65.69 -5.91 15.35
CA ILE A 407 65.34 -4.58 15.84
C ILE A 407 64.75 -3.73 14.71
N GLU A 408 65.31 -3.80 13.49
CA GLU A 408 64.83 -3.01 12.36
C GLU A 408 63.41 -3.44 11.95
N LYS A 409 63.17 -4.76 11.90
CA LYS A 409 61.84 -5.29 11.63
C LYS A 409 60.83 -4.88 12.71
N ASN A 410 61.20 -4.98 13.98
CA ASN A 410 60.29 -4.60 15.07
C ASN A 410 59.98 -3.09 15.07
N ARG A 411 60.98 -2.24 14.84
CA ARG A 411 60.78 -0.79 14.68
C ARG A 411 59.82 -0.48 13.53
N LYS A 412 59.98 -1.15 12.39
CA LYS A 412 59.07 -1.02 11.25
C LYS A 412 57.63 -1.44 11.60
N GLU A 413 57.45 -2.56 12.31
CA GLU A 413 56.12 -2.99 12.80
C GLU A 413 55.50 -1.93 13.73
N ILE A 414 56.29 -1.32 14.62
CA ILE A 414 55.84 -0.23 15.51
C ILE A 414 55.45 1.02 14.71
N GLU A 415 56.22 1.40 13.70
CA GLU A 415 55.90 2.53 12.81
C GLU A 415 54.60 2.29 12.04
N GLU A 416 54.38 1.08 11.52
CA GLU A 416 53.13 0.68 10.85
C GLU A 416 51.93 0.77 11.81
N ILE A 417 52.05 0.25 13.03
CA ILE A 417 50.98 0.34 14.06
C ILE A 417 50.70 1.80 14.44
N ASN A 418 51.72 2.63 14.61
CA ASN A 418 51.54 4.05 14.90
C ASN A 418 50.83 4.79 13.77
N ALA A 419 51.13 4.43 12.51
CA ALA A 419 50.43 4.98 11.35
C ALA A 419 48.94 4.56 11.33
N GLU A 420 48.64 3.28 11.65
CA GLU A 420 47.26 2.79 11.80
C GLU A 420 46.51 3.53 12.92
N ILE A 421 47.13 3.69 14.10
CA ILE A 421 46.55 4.43 15.23
C ILE A 421 46.27 5.89 14.85
N ALA A 422 47.21 6.54 14.16
CA ALA A 422 47.03 7.92 13.71
C ALA A 422 45.85 8.05 12.73
N ASP A 423 45.72 7.11 11.80
CA ASP A 423 44.58 7.06 10.87
C ASP A 423 43.25 6.80 11.59
N ILE A 424 43.21 5.89 12.57
CA ILE A 424 42.01 5.65 13.40
C ILE A 424 41.63 6.91 14.20
N LYS A 425 42.60 7.58 14.84
CA LYS A 425 42.36 8.84 15.57
C LYS A 425 41.84 9.95 14.64
N ASN A 426 42.35 10.02 13.41
CA ASN A 426 41.86 10.94 12.38
C ASN A 426 40.42 10.60 11.92
N LYS A 427 40.07 9.32 11.79
CA LYS A 427 38.68 8.90 11.50
C LYS A 427 37.75 9.26 12.66
N LEU A 428 38.17 9.06 13.91
CA LEU A 428 37.40 9.42 15.10
C LEU A 428 37.15 10.93 15.20
N SER A 429 38.15 11.77 14.90
CA SER A 429 38.00 13.23 14.91
C SER A 429 37.10 13.75 13.78
N HIS A 430 37.06 13.03 12.65
CA HIS A 430 36.25 13.39 11.47
C HIS A 430 35.17 12.35 11.15
N LEU A 431 34.45 11.90 12.17
CA LEU A 431 33.49 10.79 12.09
C LEU A 431 32.44 10.95 10.98
N LYS A 432 31.88 12.15 10.78
CA LYS A 432 30.92 12.42 9.69
C LYS A 432 31.52 12.14 8.31
N ARG A 433 32.77 12.58 8.09
CA ARG A 433 33.48 12.37 6.82
C ARG A 433 33.76 10.88 6.60
N TYR A 434 34.17 10.19 7.66
CA TYR A 434 34.39 8.75 7.62
C TYR A 434 33.10 7.98 7.31
N ALA A 435 31.99 8.30 7.99
CA ALA A 435 30.70 7.67 7.75
C ALA A 435 30.21 7.84 6.30
N VAL A 436 30.36 9.03 5.72
CA VAL A 436 30.04 9.27 4.31
C VAL A 436 30.94 8.43 3.39
N SER A 437 32.25 8.39 3.64
CA SER A 437 33.19 7.57 2.87
C SER A 437 32.86 6.08 2.96
N TYR A 438 32.43 5.61 4.14
CA TYR A 438 32.02 4.24 4.36
C TYR A 438 30.77 3.89 3.54
N ILE A 439 29.77 4.77 3.51
CA ILE A 439 28.59 4.59 2.65
C ILE A 439 28.99 4.59 1.16
N ASP A 440 29.94 5.43 0.74
CA ASP A 440 30.44 5.40 -0.64
C ASP A 440 31.11 4.06 -1.00
N GLU A 441 31.81 3.42 -0.06
CA GLU A 441 32.34 2.06 -0.24
C GLU A 441 31.22 1.02 -0.34
N LEU A 442 30.17 1.13 0.47
CA LEU A 442 29.00 0.26 0.37
C LEU A 442 28.33 0.38 -1.00
N ILE A 443 28.10 1.61 -1.48
CA ILE A 443 27.52 1.87 -2.81
C ILE A 443 28.38 1.23 -3.92
N LYS A 444 29.71 1.33 -3.83
CA LYS A 444 30.62 0.69 -4.78
C LYS A 444 30.52 -0.83 -4.75
N MET A 445 30.39 -1.43 -3.56
CA MET A 445 30.26 -2.88 -3.41
C MET A 445 28.93 -3.41 -3.95
N ILE A 446 27.85 -2.64 -3.82
CA ILE A 446 26.52 -3.02 -4.31
C ILE A 446 26.44 -2.97 -5.84
N GLY A 447 27.20 -2.10 -6.49
CA GLY A 447 27.12 -1.88 -7.94
C GLY A 447 25.97 -0.96 -8.31
N LYS A 448 26.28 0.29 -8.63
CA LYS A 448 25.27 1.33 -8.94
C LYS A 448 24.42 0.98 -10.16
N ASP A 449 25.03 0.35 -11.17
CA ASP A 449 24.39 0.04 -12.44
C ASP A 449 23.44 -1.17 -12.34
N GLU A 450 23.59 -2.01 -11.31
CA GLU A 450 22.72 -3.18 -11.07
C GLU A 450 21.46 -2.84 -10.27
N ARG A 451 21.41 -1.65 -9.65
CA ARG A 451 20.34 -1.21 -8.74
C ARG A 451 19.65 0.06 -9.22
N VAL A 452 19.42 0.18 -10.52
CA VAL A 452 18.62 1.27 -11.09
C VAL A 452 17.17 1.16 -10.64
N ARG A 453 16.55 2.31 -10.36
CA ARG A 453 15.11 2.42 -10.04
C ARG A 453 14.28 1.74 -11.12
N LYS A 454 13.31 0.93 -10.71
CA LYS A 454 12.43 0.18 -11.61
C LYS A 454 11.06 0.83 -11.75
N THR A 455 10.54 1.39 -10.66
CA THR A 455 9.21 2.01 -10.63
C THR A 455 9.23 3.42 -11.21
N GLU A 456 8.28 3.71 -12.10
CA GLU A 456 8.05 5.04 -12.67
C GLU A 456 7.14 5.89 -11.76
N ILE A 457 7.48 7.16 -11.56
CA ILE A 457 6.67 8.09 -10.76
C ILE A 457 5.85 8.98 -11.69
N SER A 458 4.53 8.98 -11.53
CA SER A 458 3.61 9.80 -12.33
C SER A 458 2.41 10.24 -11.50
N SER A 459 1.81 11.37 -11.84
CA SER A 459 0.59 11.87 -11.19
C SER A 459 -0.66 11.39 -11.92
N PHE A 460 -1.64 10.87 -11.19
CA PHE A 460 -2.87 10.36 -11.78
C PHE A 460 -4.04 11.33 -11.62
N GLU A 461 -4.77 11.60 -12.69
CA GLU A 461 -6.10 12.18 -12.56
C GLU A 461 -7.05 11.15 -11.94
N SER A 462 -7.89 11.59 -11.01
CA SER A 462 -8.86 10.71 -10.34
C SER A 462 -9.96 10.28 -11.32
N LEU A 463 -9.71 9.23 -12.09
CA LEU A 463 -10.71 8.61 -12.94
C LEU A 463 -11.68 7.80 -12.06
N SER A 464 -12.93 8.23 -11.94
CA SER A 464 -13.96 7.41 -11.30
C SER A 464 -14.52 6.41 -12.31
N ALA A 465 -14.73 5.15 -11.91
CA ALA A 465 -15.34 4.11 -12.78
C ALA A 465 -16.67 4.55 -13.40
N ARG A 466 -17.35 5.51 -12.77
CA ARG A 466 -18.59 6.11 -13.28
C ARG A 466 -18.40 7.05 -14.47
N GLN A 467 -17.26 7.74 -14.57
CA GLN A 467 -16.94 8.63 -15.70
C GLN A 467 -16.53 7.86 -16.96
N VAL A 468 -15.94 6.68 -16.80
CA VAL A 468 -15.40 5.86 -17.91
C VAL A 468 -16.43 4.82 -18.41
N ALA A 469 -17.54 4.61 -17.69
CA ALA A 469 -18.52 3.59 -18.04
C ALA A 469 -19.35 3.97 -19.28
N VAL A 470 -19.16 3.20 -20.36
CA VAL A 470 -19.91 3.37 -21.62
C VAL A 470 -21.35 2.86 -21.49
N ARG A 471 -22.33 3.67 -21.87
CA ARG A 471 -23.76 3.31 -21.92
C ARG A 471 -24.07 2.38 -23.09
N ASN A 472 -23.80 1.09 -22.94
CA ASN A 472 -23.93 0.11 -24.03
C ASN A 472 -24.86 -1.07 -23.73
N MET A 473 -25.42 -1.17 -22.53
CA MET A 473 -26.35 -2.24 -22.15
C MET A 473 -27.78 -1.81 -22.44
N ASP A 474 -28.55 -2.60 -23.18
CA ASP A 474 -29.96 -2.32 -23.42
C ASP A 474 -30.80 -2.75 -22.21
N ILE A 475 -31.53 -1.82 -21.61
CA ILE A 475 -32.58 -2.16 -20.64
C ILE A 475 -33.87 -2.49 -21.37
N ARG A 476 -34.43 -3.67 -21.07
CA ARG A 476 -35.64 -4.18 -21.70
C ARG A 476 -36.75 -4.34 -20.69
N TYR A 477 -37.99 -4.12 -21.12
CA TYR A 477 -39.18 -4.41 -20.34
C TYR A 477 -40.09 -5.36 -21.11
N ASP A 478 -40.45 -6.45 -20.46
CA ASP A 478 -41.41 -7.41 -20.98
C ASP A 478 -42.76 -7.21 -20.29
N LYS A 479 -43.75 -6.78 -21.07
CA LYS A 479 -45.10 -6.46 -20.58
C LYS A 479 -45.89 -7.69 -20.16
N GLU A 480 -45.61 -8.87 -20.76
CA GLU A 480 -46.32 -10.10 -20.43
C GLU A 480 -45.85 -10.67 -19.10
N THR A 481 -44.53 -10.66 -18.89
CA THR A 481 -43.93 -11.22 -17.68
C THR A 481 -43.78 -10.19 -16.55
N GLY A 482 -43.80 -8.89 -16.86
CA GLY A 482 -43.70 -7.80 -15.90
C GLY A 482 -42.30 -7.54 -15.36
N TYR A 483 -41.26 -8.05 -16.03
CA TYR A 483 -39.86 -7.87 -15.65
C TYR A 483 -39.18 -6.77 -16.47
N ILE A 484 -38.30 -6.01 -15.80
CA ILE A 484 -37.37 -5.05 -16.40
C ILE A 484 -35.93 -5.42 -16.05
N GLY A 485 -35.00 -5.28 -16.99
CA GLY A 485 -33.58 -5.54 -16.73
C GLY A 485 -32.75 -5.63 -17.99
N THR A 486 -31.44 -5.77 -17.80
CA THR A 486 -30.46 -5.92 -18.88
C THR A 486 -30.38 -7.35 -19.42
N ASN A 487 -30.81 -8.36 -18.64
CA ASN A 487 -30.76 -9.77 -19.00
C ASN A 487 -32.15 -10.34 -19.35
N ILE A 488 -32.96 -9.58 -20.10
CA ILE A 488 -34.27 -10.01 -20.59
C ILE A 488 -34.22 -10.19 -22.10
N LYS A 489 -34.47 -11.41 -22.57
CA LYS A 489 -34.41 -11.73 -24.00
C LYS A 489 -35.65 -11.26 -24.78
N THR A 490 -36.80 -11.24 -24.12
CA THR A 490 -38.11 -10.82 -24.64
C THR A 490 -38.44 -9.38 -24.26
N GLY A 491 -39.29 -8.70 -25.02
CA GLY A 491 -39.71 -7.32 -24.72
C GLY A 491 -38.99 -6.22 -25.49
N GLU A 492 -39.42 -4.98 -25.26
CA GLU A 492 -38.97 -3.81 -26.01
C GLU A 492 -37.72 -3.19 -25.36
N SER A 493 -36.75 -2.78 -26.18
CA SER A 493 -35.56 -2.05 -25.71
C SER A 493 -35.92 -0.60 -25.45
N LEU A 494 -35.70 -0.14 -24.22
CA LEU A 494 -36.16 1.17 -23.76
C LEU A 494 -35.04 2.21 -23.71
N LEU A 495 -33.87 1.84 -23.20
CA LEU A 495 -32.77 2.77 -22.95
C LEU A 495 -31.43 2.03 -22.90
N LYS A 496 -30.36 2.67 -23.38
CA LYS A 496 -28.98 2.18 -23.19
C LYS A 496 -28.38 2.71 -21.90
N VAL A 497 -27.90 1.84 -21.03
CA VAL A 497 -27.43 2.18 -19.69
C VAL A 497 -26.04 1.59 -19.44
N SER A 498 -25.32 2.14 -18.45
CA SER A 498 -24.16 1.50 -17.85
C SER A 498 -24.54 0.79 -16.54
N PRO A 499 -23.74 -0.18 -16.04
CA PRO A 499 -23.99 -0.83 -14.75
C PRO A 499 -24.13 0.14 -13.56
N PHE A 500 -23.54 1.33 -13.68
CA PHE A 500 -23.52 2.35 -12.61
C PHE A 500 -24.63 3.40 -12.75
N ASP A 501 -25.39 3.37 -13.84
CA ASP A 501 -26.49 4.30 -14.03
C ASP A 501 -27.65 3.99 -13.06
N ARG A 502 -28.41 5.03 -12.74
CA ARG A 502 -29.71 4.88 -12.06
C ARG A 502 -30.79 5.25 -13.06
N ILE A 503 -31.86 4.49 -13.07
CA ILE A 503 -32.98 4.70 -13.97
C ILE A 503 -34.19 5.17 -13.17
N PHE A 504 -34.94 6.10 -13.75
CA PHE A 504 -36.27 6.50 -13.30
C PHE A 504 -37.28 5.85 -14.22
N TYR A 505 -38.30 5.18 -13.68
CA TYR A 505 -39.46 4.77 -14.48
C TYR A 505 -40.77 5.16 -13.80
N MET A 506 -41.78 5.48 -14.61
CA MET A 506 -43.16 5.69 -14.20
C MET A 506 -44.08 4.73 -14.95
N LYS A 507 -44.93 4.02 -14.21
CA LYS A 507 -45.92 3.08 -14.74
C LYS A 507 -47.18 3.80 -15.22
N ASN A 508 -47.99 3.13 -16.04
CA ASN A 508 -49.30 3.66 -16.48
C ASN A 508 -50.30 3.87 -15.33
N ASN A 509 -50.11 3.18 -14.20
CA ASN A 509 -50.94 3.35 -13.00
C ASN A 509 -50.58 4.62 -12.19
N GLY A 510 -49.56 5.37 -12.59
CA GLY A 510 -49.10 6.60 -11.93
C GLY A 510 -48.11 6.37 -10.78
N GLU A 511 -47.65 5.15 -10.55
CA GLU A 511 -46.53 4.86 -9.65
C GLU A 511 -45.20 5.11 -10.34
N TYR A 512 -44.22 5.64 -9.62
CA TYR A 512 -42.86 5.79 -10.12
C TYR A 512 -41.83 5.36 -9.09
N ARG A 513 -40.65 4.97 -9.57
CA ARG A 513 -39.52 4.55 -8.75
C ARG A 513 -38.20 4.85 -9.45
N VAL A 514 -37.18 5.14 -8.64
CA VAL A 514 -35.79 5.15 -9.10
C VAL A 514 -35.12 3.87 -8.65
N THR A 515 -34.49 3.14 -9.57
CA THR A 515 -33.80 1.88 -9.28
C THR A 515 -32.39 1.92 -9.88
N VAL A 516 -31.50 1.07 -9.34
CA VAL A 516 -30.18 0.84 -9.92
C VAL A 516 -30.35 -0.17 -11.06
N VAL A 517 -29.52 -0.10 -12.09
CA VAL A 517 -29.55 -1.10 -13.16
C VAL A 517 -29.32 -2.49 -12.55
N SER A 518 -30.22 -3.41 -12.86
CA SER A 518 -30.20 -4.80 -12.38
C SER A 518 -30.46 -5.76 -13.53
N ASP A 519 -29.98 -6.99 -13.40
CA ASP A 519 -30.17 -8.03 -14.42
C ASP A 519 -31.64 -8.33 -14.68
N LYS A 520 -32.44 -8.40 -13.60
CA LYS A 520 -33.87 -8.71 -13.66
C LYS A 520 -34.58 -8.23 -12.39
N GLU A 521 -35.55 -7.34 -12.55
CA GLU A 521 -36.40 -6.82 -11.49
C GLU A 521 -37.88 -6.94 -11.89
N TYR A 522 -38.73 -7.44 -10.99
CA TYR A 522 -40.17 -7.48 -11.22
C TYR A 522 -40.81 -6.13 -10.87
N ILE A 523 -41.52 -5.54 -11.83
CA ILE A 523 -42.20 -4.24 -11.65
C ILE A 523 -43.71 -4.31 -11.95
N GLY A 524 -44.23 -5.48 -12.33
CA GLY A 524 -45.64 -5.68 -12.67
C GLY A 524 -45.95 -5.48 -14.15
N THR A 525 -47.19 -5.80 -14.53
CA THR A 525 -47.68 -5.84 -15.92
C THR A 525 -48.44 -4.57 -16.35
N ASP A 526 -48.50 -3.56 -15.48
CA ASP A 526 -49.19 -2.28 -15.72
C ASP A 526 -48.60 -1.48 -16.91
N GLY A 527 -47.40 -1.85 -17.37
CA GLY A 527 -46.69 -1.16 -18.44
C GLY A 527 -45.99 0.12 -17.99
N ILE A 528 -44.88 0.43 -18.64
CA ILE A 528 -44.11 1.65 -18.39
C ILE A 528 -44.62 2.76 -19.30
N PHE A 529 -44.90 3.92 -18.71
CA PHE A 529 -45.28 5.14 -19.44
C PHE A 529 -44.04 5.97 -19.82
N TYR A 530 -43.10 6.12 -18.90
CA TYR A 530 -41.88 6.92 -19.10
C TYR A 530 -40.70 6.29 -18.39
N ILE A 531 -39.54 6.30 -19.02
CA ILE A 531 -38.27 5.83 -18.48
C ILE A 531 -37.14 6.73 -18.96
N ASN A 532 -36.24 7.12 -18.07
CA ASN A 532 -35.06 7.92 -18.40
C ASN A 532 -33.98 7.77 -17.31
N TYR A 533 -32.79 8.34 -17.53
CA TYR A 533 -31.76 8.40 -16.50
C TYR A 533 -32.25 9.20 -15.29
N ALA A 534 -32.00 8.71 -14.09
CA ALA A 534 -32.34 9.36 -12.83
C ALA A 534 -31.32 10.46 -12.48
N GLU A 535 -31.10 11.37 -13.42
CA GLU A 535 -30.31 12.58 -13.23
C GLU A 535 -31.24 13.73 -12.85
N LYS A 536 -30.82 14.53 -11.86
CA LYS A 536 -31.65 15.61 -11.33
C LYS A 536 -32.01 16.62 -12.42
N ASP A 537 -31.08 16.93 -13.31
CA ASP A 537 -31.27 17.92 -14.37
C ASP A 537 -32.22 17.47 -15.48
N ILE A 538 -32.40 16.15 -15.62
CA ILE A 538 -33.35 15.57 -16.57
C ILE A 538 -34.75 15.55 -15.92
N ILE A 539 -34.90 14.82 -14.81
CA ILE A 539 -36.21 14.53 -14.22
C ILE A 539 -36.86 15.78 -13.61
N SER A 540 -36.10 16.71 -13.05
CA SER A 540 -36.68 17.91 -12.41
C SER A 540 -37.27 18.91 -13.42
N LYS A 541 -36.89 18.83 -14.70
CA LYS A 541 -37.41 19.70 -15.77
C LYS A 541 -38.67 19.15 -16.42
N GLU A 542 -38.97 17.87 -16.21
CA GLU A 542 -40.15 17.21 -16.79
C GLU A 542 -41.43 17.58 -16.03
N ILE A 543 -42.49 17.90 -16.77
CA ILE A 543 -43.81 18.23 -16.21
C ILE A 543 -44.75 17.05 -16.46
N PHE A 544 -45.04 16.29 -15.41
CA PHE A 544 -45.95 15.16 -15.47
C PHE A 544 -47.40 15.65 -15.28
N THR A 545 -48.26 15.33 -16.25
CA THR A 545 -49.70 15.59 -16.16
C THR A 545 -50.46 14.27 -16.08
N ILE A 546 -51.17 14.04 -14.97
CA ILE A 546 -51.97 12.83 -14.72
C ILE A 546 -53.43 13.23 -14.59
N ILE A 547 -54.29 12.57 -15.37
CA ILE A 547 -55.75 12.65 -15.27
C ILE A 547 -56.24 11.33 -14.66
N TYR A 548 -56.91 11.39 -13.52
CA TYR A 548 -57.39 10.22 -12.79
C TYR A 548 -58.82 10.42 -12.29
N THR A 549 -59.50 9.31 -12.02
CA THR A 549 -60.85 9.31 -11.44
C THR A 549 -60.83 8.71 -10.05
N GLU A 550 -61.47 9.37 -9.10
CA GLU A 550 -61.59 8.93 -7.71
C GLU A 550 -63.06 8.84 -7.32
N LYS A 551 -63.44 7.89 -6.47
CA LYS A 551 -64.81 7.83 -5.96
C LYS A 551 -65.00 8.89 -4.88
N SER A 552 -66.02 9.73 -5.02
CA SER A 552 -66.42 10.66 -3.96
C SER A 552 -66.81 9.90 -2.70
N ARG A 553 -66.29 10.32 -1.54
CA ARG A 553 -66.61 9.74 -0.24
C ARG A 553 -68.08 9.94 0.17
N LEU A 554 -68.75 10.98 -0.34
CA LEU A 554 -70.16 11.27 -0.03
C LEU A 554 -71.14 10.48 -0.93
N ASP A 555 -70.95 10.50 -2.25
CA ASP A 555 -71.98 10.05 -3.21
C ASP A 555 -71.58 8.81 -4.01
N GLN A 556 -70.41 8.21 -3.76
CA GLN A 556 -69.81 7.10 -4.54
C GLN A 556 -69.63 7.38 -6.05
N LYS A 557 -70.00 8.57 -6.54
CA LYS A 557 -69.79 9.03 -7.92
C LYS A 557 -68.31 9.24 -8.21
N ARG A 558 -67.85 8.85 -9.40
CA ARG A 558 -66.47 9.05 -9.84
C ARG A 558 -66.26 10.50 -10.29
N ILE A 559 -65.40 11.23 -9.58
CA ILE A 559 -64.98 12.59 -9.95
C ILE A 559 -63.64 12.49 -10.67
N CYS A 560 -63.48 13.26 -11.74
CA CYS A 560 -62.24 13.34 -12.49
C CYS A 560 -61.38 14.49 -11.98
N TYR A 561 -60.10 14.22 -11.77
CA TYR A 561 -59.09 15.17 -11.33
C TYR A 561 -57.96 15.24 -12.34
N ILE A 562 -57.37 16.42 -12.49
CA ILE A 562 -56.13 16.65 -13.20
C ILE A 562 -55.06 17.12 -12.23
N LYS A 563 -53.85 16.59 -12.40
CA LYS A 563 -52.70 16.96 -11.59
C LYS A 563 -51.48 17.15 -12.48
N ARG A 564 -50.90 18.34 -12.42
CA ARG A 564 -49.65 18.70 -13.10
C ARG A 564 -48.57 18.89 -12.05
N PHE A 565 -47.44 18.20 -12.14
CA PHE A 565 -46.41 18.25 -11.12
C PHE A 565 -45.00 17.95 -11.65
N MET A 566 -44.00 18.39 -10.90
CA MET A 566 -42.59 18.05 -11.10
C MET A 566 -42.09 17.13 -9.98
N ILE A 567 -40.97 16.47 -10.21
CA ILE A 567 -40.30 15.59 -9.24
C ILE A 567 -38.89 16.15 -8.97
N PRO A 568 -38.73 17.08 -8.00
CA PRO A 568 -37.45 17.75 -7.77
C PRO A 568 -36.41 16.86 -7.06
N SER A 569 -36.88 15.86 -6.32
CA SER A 569 -36.04 14.94 -5.56
C SER A 569 -36.70 13.57 -5.43
N PHE A 570 -35.88 12.54 -5.28
CA PHE A 570 -36.32 11.15 -5.14
C PHE A 570 -35.29 10.37 -4.31
N THR A 571 -35.74 9.24 -3.76
CA THR A 571 -34.90 8.30 -3.01
C THR A 571 -34.87 7.00 -3.79
N THR A 572 -33.67 6.47 -4.06
CA THR A 572 -33.50 5.18 -4.75
C THR A 572 -34.20 4.07 -3.98
N GLY A 573 -34.88 3.16 -4.68
CA GLY A 573 -35.57 2.01 -4.10
C GLY A 573 -36.97 2.30 -3.55
N LYS A 574 -37.30 3.56 -3.24
CA LYS A 574 -38.63 3.91 -2.71
C LYS A 574 -39.66 3.99 -3.84
N LEU A 575 -40.76 3.26 -3.68
CA LEU A 575 -41.93 3.35 -4.55
C LEU A 575 -42.77 4.57 -4.15
N TYR A 576 -43.10 5.42 -5.13
CA TYR A 576 -43.93 6.60 -4.93
C TYR A 576 -45.23 6.45 -5.72
N SER A 577 -46.36 6.71 -5.06
CA SER A 577 -47.64 6.87 -5.74
C SER A 577 -47.96 8.35 -5.93
N THR A 578 -48.36 8.73 -7.13
CA THR A 578 -48.82 10.09 -7.45
C THR A 578 -50.26 10.35 -6.98
N ILE A 579 -51.00 9.30 -6.61
CA ILE A 579 -52.40 9.36 -6.19
C ILE A 579 -52.54 8.68 -4.81
N LYS A 580 -53.09 9.40 -3.84
CA LYS A 580 -53.18 8.93 -2.45
C LYS A 580 -54.43 8.11 -2.13
N SER A 581 -55.44 8.09 -3.00
CA SER A 581 -56.71 7.42 -2.72
C SER A 581 -56.72 5.99 -3.23
N ASP A 582 -57.05 5.07 -2.33
CA ASP A 582 -57.36 3.68 -2.67
C ASP A 582 -58.59 3.63 -3.58
N GLY A 583 -58.46 3.00 -4.75
CA GLY A 583 -59.52 2.87 -5.76
C GLY A 583 -59.56 3.95 -6.85
N ALA A 584 -58.59 4.87 -6.88
CA ALA A 584 -58.40 5.78 -8.00
C ALA A 584 -57.99 5.02 -9.27
N LYS A 585 -58.53 5.44 -10.43
CA LYS A 585 -58.16 4.88 -11.74
C LYS A 585 -57.57 5.97 -12.62
N VAL A 586 -56.31 5.81 -13.01
CA VAL A 586 -55.65 6.67 -14.01
C VAL A 586 -56.35 6.51 -15.35
N LYS A 587 -56.63 7.62 -16.01
CA LYS A 587 -57.25 7.68 -17.34
C LYS A 587 -56.24 8.05 -18.41
N LYS A 588 -55.38 9.03 -18.14
CA LYS A 588 -54.35 9.47 -19.08
C LYS A 588 -53.17 10.10 -18.35
N ILE A 589 -51.97 9.87 -18.89
CA ILE A 589 -50.73 10.53 -18.48
C ILE A 589 -50.14 11.24 -19.71
N SER A 590 -49.55 12.41 -19.51
CA SER A 590 -48.89 13.19 -20.56
C SER A 590 -47.66 13.92 -20.03
N LEU A 591 -46.66 14.08 -20.89
CA LEU A 591 -45.45 14.89 -20.66
C LEU A 591 -45.48 16.24 -21.41
N TYR A 592 -46.59 16.55 -22.10
CA TYR A 592 -46.65 17.78 -22.87
C TYR A 592 -46.63 19.00 -21.94
N PRO A 593 -45.72 19.97 -22.16
CA PRO A 593 -45.69 21.20 -21.36
C PRO A 593 -46.96 22.05 -21.57
N SER A 594 -47.50 22.02 -22.80
CA SER A 594 -48.74 22.67 -23.19
C SER A 594 -49.56 21.73 -24.10
N ALA A 595 -50.82 21.51 -23.74
CA ALA A 595 -51.76 20.71 -24.52
C ALA A 595 -53.20 21.15 -24.23
N VAL A 596 -54.10 20.70 -25.09
CA VAL A 596 -55.54 20.87 -24.95
C VAL A 596 -56.19 19.51 -24.66
N ILE A 597 -57.04 19.49 -23.63
CA ILE A 597 -57.82 18.34 -23.21
C ILE A 597 -59.20 18.45 -23.83
N PHE A 598 -59.60 17.42 -24.56
CA PHE A 598 -60.96 17.25 -25.08
C PHE A 598 -61.67 16.20 -24.22
N LEU A 599 -62.78 16.61 -23.61
CA LEU A 599 -63.64 15.77 -22.78
C LEU A 599 -64.98 15.58 -23.49
N GLN A 600 -65.36 14.32 -23.68
CA GLN A 600 -66.69 13.94 -24.15
C GLN A 600 -67.44 13.26 -23.01
N TYR A 601 -68.64 13.74 -22.70
CA TYR A 601 -69.46 13.26 -21.60
C TYR A 601 -70.53 12.27 -22.08
N LYS A 602 -70.87 11.29 -21.23
CA LYS A 602 -72.00 10.39 -21.51
C LYS A 602 -73.33 11.15 -21.47
N SER A 603 -74.21 10.88 -22.43
CA SER A 603 -75.56 11.41 -22.49
C SER A 603 -76.40 10.97 -21.27
N GLY A 604 -76.95 11.94 -20.52
CA GLY A 604 -77.76 11.68 -19.32
C GLY A 604 -78.79 12.79 -19.06
N LYS A 605 -79.79 12.53 -18.21
CA LYS A 605 -80.85 13.50 -17.86
C LYS A 605 -80.25 14.75 -17.20
N GLY A 606 -80.13 15.84 -17.96
CA GLY A 606 -79.73 17.17 -17.48
C GLY A 606 -78.44 17.76 -18.07
N TYR A 607 -77.68 17.04 -18.89
CA TYR A 607 -76.46 17.59 -19.52
C TYR A 607 -76.78 18.32 -20.83
N LYS A 608 -76.76 19.66 -20.82
CA LYS A 608 -76.91 20.47 -22.05
C LYS A 608 -75.64 20.57 -22.90
N GLN A 609 -74.46 20.37 -22.29
CA GLN A 609 -73.16 20.43 -22.94
C GLN A 609 -72.44 19.08 -22.79
N LEU A 610 -72.27 18.40 -23.92
CA LEU A 610 -71.70 17.05 -24.03
C LEU A 610 -70.19 17.05 -24.34
N GLU A 611 -69.64 18.18 -24.78
CA GLU A 611 -68.22 18.33 -25.07
C GLU A 611 -67.64 19.55 -24.37
N GLU A 612 -66.43 19.40 -23.83
CA GLU A 612 -65.72 20.46 -23.13
C GLU A 612 -64.22 20.40 -23.47
N THR A 613 -63.62 21.57 -23.62
CA THR A 613 -62.22 21.72 -23.99
C THR A 613 -61.51 22.57 -22.95
N MET A 614 -60.38 22.09 -22.42
CA MET A 614 -59.59 22.78 -21.39
C MET A 614 -58.12 22.85 -21.78
N ARG A 615 -57.40 23.89 -21.37
CA ARG A 615 -55.97 24.03 -21.67
C ARG A 615 -55.16 23.61 -20.46
N PHE A 616 -53.98 23.02 -20.69
CA PHE A 616 -53.04 22.72 -19.61
C PHE A 616 -52.63 23.99 -18.84
N ALA A 617 -52.52 25.13 -19.53
CA ALA A 617 -52.17 26.44 -18.95
C ALA A 617 -53.10 26.86 -17.81
N ASP A 618 -54.35 26.40 -17.83
CA ASP A 618 -55.37 26.73 -16.82
C ASP A 618 -55.09 26.03 -15.47
N PHE A 619 -54.20 25.03 -15.45
CA PHE A 619 -53.84 24.25 -14.28
C PHE A 619 -52.40 24.52 -13.84
N ARG A 620 -52.24 24.98 -12.59
CA ARG A 620 -50.93 25.23 -11.97
C ARG A 620 -50.10 23.95 -11.85
N VAL A 621 -48.82 24.06 -12.16
CA VAL A 621 -47.83 22.99 -11.95
C VAL A 621 -47.40 22.98 -10.47
N GLN A 622 -47.60 21.85 -9.81
CA GLN A 622 -47.18 21.62 -8.43
C GLN A 622 -45.69 21.30 -8.36
N LYS A 623 -45.01 21.80 -7.33
CA LYS A 623 -43.57 21.56 -7.10
C LYS A 623 -43.27 20.15 -6.56
N SER A 624 -44.29 19.31 -6.31
CA SER A 624 -44.11 17.93 -5.86
C SER A 624 -45.26 17.03 -6.31
N SER A 625 -44.98 15.73 -6.36
CA SER A 625 -45.95 14.68 -6.67
C SER A 625 -46.93 14.37 -5.53
N GLY A 626 -46.87 15.06 -4.39
CA GLY A 626 -47.65 14.73 -3.19
C GLY A 626 -49.00 15.45 -3.02
N GLY A 627 -49.26 16.51 -3.80
CA GLY A 627 -50.46 17.34 -3.67
C GLY A 627 -51.73 16.69 -4.25
N GLN A 628 -52.92 17.13 -3.80
CA GLN A 628 -54.18 16.72 -4.42
C GLN A 628 -54.37 17.45 -5.76
N GLY A 629 -54.96 16.77 -6.75
CA GLY A 629 -55.22 17.35 -8.07
C GLY A 629 -56.35 18.38 -8.05
N VAL A 630 -56.49 19.17 -9.11
CA VAL A 630 -57.63 20.06 -9.31
C VAL A 630 -58.78 19.24 -9.90
N ARG A 631 -60.00 19.45 -9.40
CA ARG A 631 -61.20 18.80 -9.94
C ARG A 631 -61.41 19.27 -11.38
N LEU A 632 -61.34 18.33 -12.31
CA LEU A 632 -61.55 18.58 -13.74
C LEU A 632 -63.05 18.62 -14.05
N THR A 633 -63.80 17.61 -13.59
CA THR A 633 -65.25 17.51 -13.80
C THR A 633 -65.85 16.44 -12.90
N ALA A 634 -67.13 16.58 -12.55
CA ALA A 634 -67.91 15.53 -11.89
C ALA A 634 -68.89 14.81 -12.83
N LYS A 635 -68.95 15.22 -14.11
CA LYS A 635 -69.73 14.53 -15.12
C LYS A 635 -69.05 13.21 -15.49
N GLU A 636 -69.84 12.21 -15.86
CA GLU A 636 -69.29 10.92 -16.28
C GLU A 636 -68.69 11.04 -17.68
N ILE A 637 -67.39 10.76 -17.79
CA ILE A 637 -66.62 10.93 -19.02
C ILE A 637 -66.71 9.66 -19.87
N GLU A 638 -67.06 9.84 -21.15
CA GLU A 638 -67.04 8.80 -22.17
C GLU A 638 -65.65 8.70 -22.83
N LYS A 639 -65.06 9.84 -23.22
CA LYS A 639 -63.77 9.88 -23.90
C LYS A 639 -62.91 11.06 -23.44
N ILE A 640 -61.60 10.82 -23.32
CA ILE A 640 -60.57 11.84 -23.05
C ILE A 640 -59.53 11.79 -24.17
N ALA A 641 -59.29 12.92 -24.82
CA ALA A 641 -58.17 13.07 -25.74
C ALA A 641 -57.30 14.26 -25.32
N ILE A 642 -55.98 14.09 -25.42
CA ILE A 642 -55.00 15.17 -25.19
C ILE A 642 -54.34 15.43 -26.53
N ARG A 643 -54.42 16.66 -27.04
CA ARG A 643 -53.69 17.09 -28.24
C ARG A 643 -52.66 18.13 -27.87
N GLN A 644 -51.42 17.88 -28.25
CA GLN A 644 -50.35 18.85 -28.09
C GLN A 644 -50.65 20.08 -28.94
N THR A 645 -50.49 21.25 -28.36
CA THR A 645 -50.61 22.53 -29.07
C THR A 645 -49.24 23.18 -29.10
N LYS A 646 -48.78 23.56 -30.28
CA LYS A 646 -47.77 24.61 -30.41
C LYS A 646 -48.57 25.92 -30.35
N ASP A 647 -48.57 26.63 -29.22
CA ASP A 647 -48.43 28.09 -29.32
C ASP A 647 -48.30 28.88 -28.01
N MET A 648 -47.42 29.87 -28.18
CA MET A 648 -47.32 31.24 -27.67
C MET A 648 -47.63 31.55 -26.20
N ARG A 649 -46.59 32.10 -25.56
CA ARG A 649 -46.68 32.93 -24.34
C ARG A 649 -47.82 33.95 -24.51
N PRO A 650 -48.60 34.24 -23.46
CA PRO A 650 -49.56 35.33 -23.52
C PRO A 650 -48.82 36.65 -23.78
N SER A 651 -49.29 37.36 -24.79
CA SER A 651 -48.94 38.75 -25.07
C SER A 651 -49.39 39.65 -23.92
N GLY A 652 -48.43 40.42 -23.39
CA GLY A 652 -48.64 41.74 -22.80
C GLY A 652 -49.35 41.79 -21.44
N ASP A 653 -48.60 41.56 -20.37
CA ASP A 653 -48.81 42.35 -19.15
C ASP A 653 -47.88 43.57 -19.26
N GLY A 654 -48.48 44.74 -19.50
CA GLY A 654 -47.79 46.01 -19.56
C GLY A 654 -47.28 46.41 -18.18
N THR A 655 -46.00 46.18 -17.95
CA THR A 655 -45.19 46.96 -17.01
C THR A 655 -44.31 47.89 -17.85
N PRO A 656 -44.36 49.22 -17.68
CA PRO A 656 -43.44 50.12 -18.37
C PRO A 656 -42.04 49.93 -17.76
N ASP A 657 -41.10 49.45 -18.57
CA ASP A 657 -39.69 49.41 -18.20
C ASP A 657 -39.15 50.84 -18.17
N LEU A 658 -38.59 51.22 -17.03
CA LEU A 658 -38.16 52.57 -16.68
C LEU A 658 -36.68 52.84 -17.02
N PHE A 659 -36.10 52.04 -17.91
CA PHE A 659 -34.71 52.15 -18.31
C PHE A 659 -34.52 51.76 -19.79
N GLU A 660 -34.84 52.69 -20.69
CA GLU A 660 -34.16 52.75 -21.98
C GLU A 660 -32.92 53.63 -21.80
N SER A 661 -31.75 52.99 -21.66
CA SER A 661 -30.49 53.61 -22.02
C SER A 661 -30.31 53.47 -23.53
N SER A 662 -30.29 54.62 -24.19
CA SER A 662 -29.71 54.83 -25.51
C SER A 662 -28.34 54.16 -25.62
N ASP A 663 -28.08 53.46 -26.73
CA ASP A 663 -27.02 53.80 -27.67
C ASP A 663 -27.00 52.81 -28.86
N ASP A 664 -27.09 53.39 -30.05
CA ASP A 664 -26.79 52.95 -31.44
C ASP A 664 -27.47 51.72 -32.08
#